data_AF-A0AB94ICM3-F1
#
_entry.id   AF-A0AB94ICM3-F1
#
_cell.length_a   1.000
_cell.length_b   1.000
_cell.length_c   1.000
_cell.angle_alpha   90.00
_cell.angle_beta   90.00
_cell.angle_gamma   90.00
#
_symmetry.space_group_name_H-M   'P 1'
#
loop_
_entity.id
_entity.type
_entity.pdbx_description
1 polymer ?
#
loop_
_entity_poly.entity_id
_entity_poly.type
_entity_poly.pdbx_seq_one_letter_code
_entity_poly.pdbx_strand_id
1 'polypeptide(L)'
;MLKPYLSTNIILFSLIPLTSVHASTYYQETVKNTVINSNDIIKNEHRVTTTQSRHWMINSVATPSLATNIASLKANDRVTRFLESATIENNHQRNNAVLIPSAQTITTASNNNIKVNGDSKSLKGHYLNIDHADDNSTLSISDGIDVHNQRHEQSYNYGTLLENHRDKSTTINYDSQLGQIKVKSDGAIYNSGIAGITYNGDKDITINIKDVGSRHIKTGAAFNAIVNEGEKGNIHITLNDGSIMNTNNASYGIKSINSSGGGNIIKSNNLNISSMKVGIYAENDHGGEIDIVSSGEIFGTAEKGIFAKATGTVKSNITISRSGNTISDNIGIYAENTNGGDITINNLDGGIIISSNSDSSIMATNKASNDKSGKITTNNNGIIYGYVTYSGHNVQFNNQGNGEFKLYHGSGGKVTSSFGTDGKFSNNGMIKFLDASYNTKATFKGVAEFTHQGTIDIGVDATSDPITQDMVGNTITIENGGNGRFVSNGGSLRVNTYIDPINGKSDQLIIDNAITGPKGSTIVHIHPTADSNYGKLTGDGIEIIKVKGFSSPDAFRLDAPVVHGDYEYGLVKGGTQSAHSWFLRNTYGYNPAIGGYLANMKAANNLFAHSLHDRAIASKTNLLSNTAIFQNLWLRTRIAHSHHHSVNHSFNNRDNTYLTQLGSDIGLWQVAQGNLHIGVMGGYGHYKNTSTSQQTGTQASSQMNGYNLGLYGSWFENDNGQLGTYIDAWSQYSWFRNRITGKGNISDAKKYNSSVWSNSIELGYGFSITKNQRYQIILTPQAQFTYNIHNMSSLYDNKSHLSVTDDKGSGLVSRLGARLYGLGIETNQMIQPYVSVDWINATAKNQLTFNGKHLKDDSTKNLIETKLGLVSYVSNHLSTSAQIGSQWGKDNYNQLQAQLTFNYNF
;
A
#
# COMPACT_ATOMS: atom_id res chain seq x y z
N MET A 1 3.46 75.87 30.82
CA MET A 1 4.16 76.03 32.11
C MET A 1 3.28 75.47 33.22
N LEU A 2 3.90 75.02 34.31
CA LEU A 2 3.43 74.07 35.33
C LEU A 2 2.18 74.47 36.16
N LYS A 3 1.31 73.48 36.45
CA LYS A 3 0.79 72.93 37.76
C LYS A 3 0.76 73.82 39.05
N PRO A 4 0.11 73.40 40.18
CA PRO A 4 -1.01 72.45 40.43
C PRO A 4 -2.00 72.86 41.58
N TYR A 5 -3.00 72.00 41.87
CA TYR A 5 -3.74 71.65 43.13
C TYR A 5 -5.21 71.33 42.71
N LEU A 6 -5.87 70.22 43.03
CA LEU A 6 -6.09 69.54 44.31
C LEU A 6 -6.39 68.02 44.14
N SER A 7 -6.21 67.32 45.26
CA SER A 7 -6.46 65.91 45.61
C SER A 7 -7.92 65.49 45.73
N THR A 8 -8.28 64.24 45.34
CA THR A 8 -8.97 63.26 46.21
C THR A 8 -9.05 61.85 45.60
N ASN A 9 -8.58 60.87 46.38
CA ASN A 9 -8.82 59.42 46.44
C ASN A 9 -9.53 58.67 45.28
N ILE A 10 -8.76 57.86 44.55
CA ILE A 10 -9.25 56.66 43.85
C ILE A 10 -8.60 55.44 44.51
N ILE A 11 -9.42 54.52 45.01
CA ILE A 11 -9.02 53.21 45.51
C ILE A 11 -8.62 52.37 44.29
N LEU A 12 -7.32 52.10 44.14
CA LEU A 12 -6.80 51.12 43.18
C LEU A 12 -7.01 49.71 43.76
N PHE A 13 -7.73 48.85 43.05
CA PHE A 13 -7.68 47.41 43.27
C PHE A 13 -6.29 46.89 42.85
N SER A 14 -5.47 46.53 43.83
CA SER A 14 -4.23 45.80 43.61
C SER A 14 -4.53 44.34 43.25
N LEU A 15 -4.23 43.95 42.02
CA LEU A 15 -4.16 42.54 41.62
C LEU A 15 -2.95 41.88 42.30
N ILE A 16 -3.22 40.86 43.12
CA ILE A 16 -2.23 39.98 43.73
C ILE A 16 -1.64 39.10 42.62
N PRO A 17 -0.30 39.01 42.44
CA PRO A 17 0.28 38.01 41.57
C PRO A 17 0.27 36.64 42.29
N LEU A 18 -0.40 35.65 41.69
CA LEU A 18 -0.25 34.24 42.04
C LEU A 18 1.19 33.79 41.69
N THR A 19 2.00 33.59 42.72
CA THR A 19 3.33 33.00 42.63
C THR A 19 3.24 31.56 42.16
N SER A 20 3.98 31.25 41.10
CA SER A 20 4.19 29.91 40.55
C SER A 20 4.95 29.03 41.55
N VAL A 21 4.39 27.85 41.84
CA VAL A 21 5.11 26.77 42.54
C VAL A 21 6.12 26.17 41.55
N HIS A 22 7.39 26.51 41.75
CA HIS A 22 8.53 25.81 41.16
C HIS A 22 8.80 24.54 41.98
N ALA A 23 8.77 23.37 41.33
CA ALA A 23 9.37 22.16 41.87
C ALA A 23 10.82 22.06 41.36
N SER A 24 11.76 22.17 42.28
CA SER A 24 13.20 22.08 42.08
C SER A 24 13.69 20.64 41.94
N THR A 25 14.44 20.42 40.86
CA THR A 25 15.70 19.67 40.74
C THR A 25 16.16 18.77 41.89
N TYR A 26 16.49 17.52 41.55
CA TYR A 26 17.58 16.76 42.16
C TYR A 26 18.64 16.43 41.10
N TYR A 27 19.89 16.80 41.38
CA TYR A 27 21.11 16.53 40.63
C TYR A 27 22.15 16.03 41.65
N GLN A 28 22.75 14.86 41.44
CA GLN A 28 24.08 14.43 41.90
C GLN A 28 24.44 13.16 41.12
N GLU A 29 25.38 13.24 40.18
CA GLU A 29 26.83 13.03 40.33
C GLU A 29 27.28 11.57 40.15
N THR A 30 27.88 11.36 38.97
CA THR A 30 29.01 10.50 38.57
C THR A 30 29.73 9.67 39.64
N VAL A 31 30.00 8.38 39.37
CA VAL A 31 31.34 7.73 39.38
C VAL A 31 31.28 6.25 38.89
N LYS A 32 32.10 5.99 37.85
CA LYS A 32 32.88 4.79 37.43
C LYS A 32 32.36 3.35 37.52
N ASN A 33 32.49 2.68 36.37
CA ASN A 33 32.91 1.29 36.08
C ASN A 33 32.51 0.17 37.05
N THR A 34 31.81 -0.86 36.55
CA THR A 34 32.30 -2.26 36.52
C THR A 34 31.44 -3.08 35.53
N VAL A 35 32.12 -3.86 34.69
CA VAL A 35 31.62 -4.91 33.79
C VAL A 35 30.91 -6.01 34.58
N ILE A 36 29.83 -6.63 34.07
CA ILE A 36 29.56 -8.09 34.12
C ILE A 36 28.24 -8.40 33.41
N ASN A 37 28.30 -9.50 32.65
CA ASN A 37 27.30 -10.07 31.76
C ASN A 37 25.92 -10.35 32.38
N SER A 38 24.94 -10.20 31.50
CA SER A 38 23.54 -10.58 31.58
C SER A 38 23.31 -12.08 31.76
N ASN A 39 22.43 -12.43 32.69
CA ASN A 39 21.50 -13.53 32.54
C ASN A 39 20.22 -13.24 33.35
N ASP A 40 19.11 -13.75 32.79
CA ASP A 40 17.90 -14.20 33.47
C ASP A 40 16.70 -13.25 33.72
N ILE A 41 15.58 -13.65 33.08
CA ILE A 41 14.26 -13.94 33.68
C ILE A 41 13.03 -13.09 33.24
N ILE A 42 12.18 -13.75 32.41
CA ILE A 42 10.73 -14.07 32.56
C ILE A 42 9.63 -12.96 32.55
N LYS A 43 8.55 -13.30 31.80
CA LYS A 43 7.08 -13.04 31.96
C LYS A 43 6.41 -11.81 31.31
N ASN A 44 5.46 -12.10 30.40
CA ASN A 44 3.99 -11.92 30.58
C ASN A 44 3.29 -12.21 29.23
N GLU A 45 2.52 -13.30 29.08
CA GLU A 45 1.07 -13.44 29.34
C GLU A 45 0.15 -12.45 28.59
N HIS A 46 -0.54 -12.94 27.53
CA HIS A 46 -2.01 -13.01 27.49
C HIS A 46 -2.58 -13.65 26.19
N ARG A 47 -3.12 -14.87 26.35
CA ARG A 47 -4.52 -15.28 26.06
C ARG A 47 -5.08 -15.15 24.61
N VAL A 48 -5.06 -16.26 23.85
CA VAL A 48 -6.17 -16.65 22.95
C VAL A 48 -6.39 -18.17 23.01
N THR A 49 -7.67 -18.53 23.13
CA THR A 49 -8.27 -19.86 23.28
C THR A 49 -8.09 -20.78 22.07
N THR A 50 -7.86 -22.04 22.40
CA THR A 50 -7.66 -23.25 21.57
C THR A 50 -8.93 -23.79 20.89
N THR A 51 -8.77 -24.38 19.69
CA THR A 51 -9.43 -25.66 19.35
C THR A 51 -8.44 -26.57 18.58
N GLN A 52 -8.48 -27.86 18.94
CA GLN A 52 -7.49 -28.93 18.74
C GLN A 52 -7.46 -29.51 17.31
N SER A 53 -6.34 -30.06 16.81
CA SER A 53 -5.89 -31.46 17.07
C SER A 53 -4.47 -31.68 16.48
N ARG A 54 -3.44 -31.98 17.31
CA ARG A 54 -2.87 -33.32 17.68
C ARG A 54 -2.12 -34.01 16.51
N HIS A 55 -0.82 -34.39 16.54
CA HIS A 55 0.18 -34.61 17.60
C HIS A 55 1.62 -34.47 17.05
N TRP A 56 2.55 -34.04 17.92
CA TRP A 56 4.01 -34.12 17.79
C TRP A 56 4.56 -35.42 18.43
N MET A 57 5.61 -36.02 17.85
CA MET A 57 7.01 -36.05 18.35
C MET A 57 7.21 -35.88 19.91
N ILE A 58 7.95 -36.67 20.71
CA ILE A 58 9.42 -36.92 20.77
C ILE A 58 9.78 -37.86 21.99
N ASN A 59 10.90 -38.59 21.87
CA ASN A 59 11.92 -39.08 22.85
C ASN A 59 11.76 -40.26 23.85
N SER A 60 12.70 -41.21 23.64
CA SER A 60 13.73 -41.80 24.53
C SER A 60 13.42 -42.22 25.98
N VAL A 61 13.99 -43.38 26.39
CA VAL A 61 15.08 -43.51 27.39
C VAL A 61 15.34 -45.01 27.74
N ALA A 62 16.64 -45.32 27.91
CA ALA A 62 17.30 -46.35 28.76
C ALA A 62 17.33 -47.86 28.40
N THR A 63 18.57 -48.34 28.30
CA THR A 63 19.14 -49.67 28.64
C THR A 63 19.12 -49.90 30.19
N PRO A 64 19.27 -51.13 30.79
CA PRO A 64 20.40 -52.06 30.55
C PRO A 64 20.20 -53.59 30.78
N SER A 65 21.21 -54.36 30.31
CA SER A 65 21.96 -55.41 31.05
C SER A 65 22.02 -56.87 30.51
N LEU A 66 23.29 -57.30 30.32
CA LEU A 66 23.97 -58.55 30.69
C LEU A 66 23.77 -59.90 29.96
N ALA A 67 24.88 -60.34 29.33
CA ALA A 67 25.51 -61.68 29.23
C ALA A 67 24.66 -62.88 28.71
N THR A 68 25.12 -63.80 27.83
CA THR A 68 26.35 -64.62 27.92
C THR A 68 26.56 -65.46 26.63
N ASN A 69 27.82 -65.63 26.24
CA ASN A 69 28.53 -66.66 25.44
C ASN A 69 27.83 -67.70 24.51
N ILE A 70 28.27 -67.69 23.24
CA ILE A 70 29.03 -68.71 22.46
C ILE A 70 28.68 -70.21 22.59
N ALA A 71 28.33 -70.84 21.45
CA ALA A 71 28.71 -72.21 21.03
C ALA A 71 28.40 -72.38 19.52
N SER A 72 29.39 -72.41 18.60
CA SER A 72 30.06 -73.60 18.02
C SER A 72 29.15 -74.45 17.11
N LEU A 73 29.32 -74.59 15.79
CA LEU A 73 30.37 -75.29 15.00
C LEU A 73 29.73 -76.46 14.20
N LYS A 74 30.02 -76.47 12.90
CA LYS A 74 30.35 -77.63 12.04
C LYS A 74 29.30 -78.69 11.61
N ALA A 75 29.28 -78.82 10.28
CA ALA A 75 29.61 -80.03 9.49
C ALA A 75 28.49 -80.98 9.02
N ASN A 76 28.44 -81.06 7.69
CA ASN A 76 28.44 -82.24 6.83
C ASN A 76 27.28 -83.24 6.75
N ASP A 77 27.04 -83.56 5.48
CA ASP A 77 26.82 -84.87 4.86
C ASP A 77 25.40 -85.31 4.45
N ARG A 78 25.29 -85.40 3.12
CA ARG A 78 24.80 -86.52 2.30
C ARG A 78 23.29 -86.78 2.13
N VAL A 79 22.89 -86.59 0.86
CA VAL A 79 22.30 -87.59 -0.06
C VAL A 79 21.14 -88.43 0.48
N THR A 80 19.98 -88.40 -0.19
CA THR A 80 19.40 -89.52 -0.98
C THR A 80 18.21 -89.04 -1.82
N ARG A 81 18.14 -89.52 -3.07
CA ARG A 81 17.07 -89.36 -4.08
C ARG A 81 15.76 -90.02 -3.63
N PHE A 82 14.62 -89.55 -4.13
CA PHE A 82 13.62 -90.42 -4.77
C PHE A 82 12.77 -89.61 -5.76
N LEU A 83 12.68 -90.12 -6.99
CA LEU A 83 11.74 -89.76 -8.05
C LEU A 83 10.45 -90.53 -7.79
N GLU A 84 9.29 -89.89 -7.93
CA GLU A 84 8.11 -90.58 -8.46
C GLU A 84 7.17 -89.57 -9.13
N SER A 85 6.96 -89.83 -10.41
CA SER A 85 6.07 -89.17 -11.36
C SER A 85 4.61 -89.54 -11.12
N ALA A 86 3.70 -88.58 -11.21
CA ALA A 86 2.29 -88.84 -11.43
C ALA A 86 1.70 -87.88 -12.47
N THR A 87 0.90 -88.50 -13.34
CA THR A 87 0.47 -88.12 -14.68
C THR A 87 -0.61 -87.03 -14.69
N ILE A 88 -0.58 -86.20 -15.73
CA ILE A 88 -1.59 -85.18 -16.06
C ILE A 88 -2.83 -85.86 -16.65
N GLU A 89 -4.00 -85.60 -16.08
CA GLU A 89 -5.30 -85.76 -16.74
C GLU A 89 -5.84 -84.37 -17.08
N ASN A 90 -6.16 -84.16 -18.35
CA ASN A 90 -6.58 -82.88 -18.90
C ASN A 90 -8.08 -82.97 -19.23
N ASN A 91 -8.91 -82.10 -18.62
CA ASN A 91 -10.28 -81.90 -19.10
C ASN A 91 -10.73 -80.44 -18.92
N HIS A 92 -10.82 -79.78 -20.07
CA HIS A 92 -11.48 -78.53 -20.48
C HIS A 92 -11.77 -77.36 -19.50
N GLN A 93 -11.30 -76.19 -19.97
CA GLN A 93 -11.81 -74.82 -19.79
C GLN A 93 -11.58 -74.18 -18.41
N ARG A 94 -10.47 -73.42 -18.26
CA ARG A 94 -10.34 -72.29 -17.31
C ARG A 94 -9.07 -71.46 -17.61
N ASN A 95 -9.17 -70.14 -17.41
CA ASN A 95 -8.10 -69.14 -17.47
C ASN A 95 -6.84 -69.59 -16.71
N ASN A 96 -5.71 -69.72 -17.40
CA ASN A 96 -4.43 -70.05 -16.76
C ASN A 96 -3.78 -68.79 -16.18
N ALA A 97 -3.76 -68.67 -14.86
CA ALA A 97 -2.72 -67.90 -14.16
C ALA A 97 -1.54 -68.86 -13.94
N VAL A 98 -0.39 -68.56 -14.54
CA VAL A 98 0.83 -69.36 -14.32
C VAL A 98 1.43 -68.97 -12.97
N LEU A 99 1.32 -69.86 -11.98
CA LEU A 99 2.05 -69.78 -10.71
C LEU A 99 3.42 -70.44 -10.91
N ILE A 100 4.50 -69.68 -10.82
CA ILE A 100 5.86 -70.16 -11.04
C ILE A 100 6.52 -70.46 -9.68
N PRO A 101 6.87 -71.72 -9.36
CA PRO A 101 7.79 -72.01 -8.28
C PRO A 101 9.22 -71.66 -8.73
N SER A 102 9.99 -71.11 -7.81
CA SER A 102 11.40 -70.69 -7.94
C SER A 102 12.22 -71.36 -9.07
N ALA A 103 12.76 -70.50 -9.94
CA ALA A 103 13.74 -70.75 -11.02
C ALA A 103 13.22 -71.28 -12.37
N GLN A 104 12.74 -70.38 -13.25
CA GLN A 104 12.73 -70.57 -14.71
C GLN A 104 12.87 -69.25 -15.48
N THR A 105 13.59 -69.28 -16.61
CA THR A 105 13.64 -68.22 -17.62
C THR A 105 12.44 -68.34 -18.55
N ILE A 106 11.68 -67.26 -18.79
CA ILE A 106 10.51 -67.26 -19.69
C ILE A 106 10.94 -66.68 -21.04
N THR A 107 11.17 -67.54 -22.03
CA THR A 107 11.66 -67.11 -23.35
C THR A 107 10.57 -66.62 -24.32
N THR A 108 9.29 -66.87 -24.06
CA THR A 108 8.15 -66.26 -24.78
C THR A 108 6.87 -66.36 -23.94
N ALA A 109 6.10 -65.28 -23.83
CA ALA A 109 4.78 -65.29 -23.20
C ALA A 109 3.72 -64.78 -24.19
N SER A 110 3.00 -65.71 -24.82
CA SER A 110 1.83 -65.39 -25.65
C SER A 110 0.55 -65.46 -24.80
N ASN A 111 -0.20 -64.37 -24.75
CA ASN A 111 -1.56 -64.26 -24.18
C ASN A 111 -1.75 -64.69 -22.70
N ASN A 112 -0.81 -64.45 -21.77
CA ASN A 112 -0.98 -64.84 -20.36
C ASN A 112 -0.73 -63.70 -19.36
N ASN A 113 -1.53 -63.67 -18.29
CA ASN A 113 -1.27 -62.89 -17.08
C ASN A 113 -0.13 -63.55 -16.29
N ILE A 114 1.02 -62.90 -16.19
CA ILE A 114 2.15 -63.36 -15.38
C ILE A 114 1.99 -62.78 -13.97
N LYS A 115 1.66 -63.64 -13.00
CA LYS A 115 1.55 -63.27 -11.59
C LYS A 115 2.69 -63.90 -10.80
N VAL A 116 3.60 -63.08 -10.29
CA VAL A 116 4.73 -63.55 -9.48
C VAL A 116 4.42 -63.28 -8.00
N ASN A 117 4.29 -64.35 -7.22
CA ASN A 117 4.09 -64.31 -5.76
C ASN A 117 5.32 -64.94 -5.08
N GLY A 118 6.00 -64.23 -4.19
CA GLY A 118 7.15 -64.75 -3.46
C GLY A 118 7.30 -64.15 -2.06
N ASP A 119 7.85 -64.92 -1.13
CA ASP A 119 8.19 -64.44 0.23
C ASP A 119 9.62 -63.87 0.21
N SER A 120 9.78 -62.63 0.68
CA SER A 120 10.94 -61.74 0.49
C SER A 120 12.32 -62.27 0.91
N LYS A 121 12.40 -63.45 1.54
CA LYS A 121 13.65 -64.03 2.06
C LYS A 121 14.32 -65.04 1.11
N SER A 122 13.62 -65.60 0.11
CA SER A 122 14.15 -66.70 -0.72
C SER A 122 14.63 -66.30 -2.12
N LEU A 123 14.58 -65.01 -2.48
CA LEU A 123 14.80 -64.56 -3.88
C LEU A 123 16.01 -63.62 -4.10
N LYS A 124 16.90 -63.46 -3.11
CA LYS A 124 18.16 -62.73 -3.31
C LYS A 124 19.04 -63.45 -4.35
N GLY A 125 19.10 -62.91 -5.57
CA GLY A 125 20.00 -63.36 -6.63
C GLY A 125 19.37 -64.14 -7.80
N HIS A 126 18.05 -64.07 -8.00
CA HIS A 126 17.35 -64.73 -9.11
C HIS A 126 16.78 -63.73 -10.13
N TYR A 127 16.76 -64.10 -11.42
CA TYR A 127 16.48 -63.21 -12.54
C TYR A 127 15.18 -63.61 -13.27
N LEU A 128 14.33 -62.63 -13.60
CA LEU A 128 13.19 -62.80 -14.50
C LEU A 128 13.49 -62.04 -15.80
N ASN A 129 13.73 -62.78 -16.89
CA ASN A 129 13.90 -62.22 -18.22
C ASN A 129 12.60 -62.42 -19.02
N ILE A 130 12.08 -61.36 -19.63
CA ILE A 130 10.92 -61.41 -20.54
C ILE A 130 11.41 -60.87 -21.88
N ASP A 131 11.78 -61.76 -22.80
CA ASP A 131 12.37 -61.36 -24.09
C ASP A 131 11.33 -60.84 -25.09
N HIS A 132 10.07 -61.33 -25.04
CA HIS A 132 8.95 -60.87 -25.89
C HIS A 132 7.62 -60.93 -25.12
N ALA A 133 6.86 -59.83 -25.13
CA ALA A 133 5.51 -59.74 -24.58
C ALA A 133 4.51 -59.47 -25.71
N ASP A 134 3.52 -60.36 -25.88
CA ASP A 134 2.45 -60.22 -26.87
C ASP A 134 1.29 -59.35 -26.33
N ASP A 135 0.32 -59.03 -27.19
CA ASP A 135 -0.88 -58.23 -26.88
C ASP A 135 -1.57 -58.65 -25.55
N ASN A 136 -1.91 -57.66 -24.69
CA ASN A 136 -2.59 -57.82 -23.40
C ASN A 136 -1.82 -58.56 -22.29
N SER A 137 -0.49 -58.61 -22.36
CA SER A 137 0.34 -59.16 -21.29
C SER A 137 0.29 -58.30 -20.03
N THR A 138 -0.22 -58.85 -18.93
CA THR A 138 -0.20 -58.20 -17.60
C THR A 138 0.88 -58.83 -16.73
N LEU A 139 1.82 -58.03 -16.24
CA LEU A 139 2.79 -58.44 -15.22
C LEU A 139 2.36 -57.87 -13.86
N SER A 140 1.99 -58.76 -12.93
CA SER A 140 1.69 -58.42 -11.54
C SER A 140 2.76 -59.00 -10.63
N ILE A 141 3.54 -58.12 -10.00
CA ILE A 141 4.60 -58.49 -9.07
C ILE A 141 4.09 -58.25 -7.64
N SER A 142 4.15 -59.27 -6.78
CA SER A 142 3.86 -59.14 -5.36
C SER A 142 5.08 -59.46 -4.52
N ASP A 143 5.23 -58.70 -3.42
CA ASP A 143 6.21 -58.74 -2.33
C ASP A 143 7.64 -59.23 -2.62
N GLY A 144 8.61 -58.31 -2.46
CA GLY A 144 9.99 -58.65 -2.10
C GLY A 144 10.84 -59.35 -3.18
N ILE A 145 10.54 -59.13 -4.46
CA ILE A 145 11.27 -59.70 -5.59
C ILE A 145 12.21 -58.64 -6.21
N ASP A 146 13.52 -58.89 -6.15
CA ASP A 146 14.53 -58.14 -6.91
C ASP A 146 14.61 -58.72 -8.33
N VAL A 147 14.27 -57.94 -9.36
CA VAL A 147 14.43 -58.35 -10.76
C VAL A 147 15.67 -57.67 -11.31
N HIS A 148 16.67 -58.41 -11.79
CA HIS A 148 17.85 -57.87 -12.49
C HIS A 148 17.80 -58.22 -13.99
N ASN A 149 18.20 -57.30 -14.87
CA ASN A 149 18.38 -57.56 -16.31
C ASN A 149 19.82 -57.23 -16.75
N GLN A 150 20.48 -58.14 -17.50
CA GLN A 150 21.83 -57.94 -18.06
C GLN A 150 21.78 -57.67 -19.57
N ARG A 151 22.62 -56.75 -20.02
CA ARG A 151 22.77 -56.31 -21.41
C ARG A 151 22.91 -57.47 -22.41
N HIS A 152 22.19 -57.40 -23.52
CA HIS A 152 22.61 -58.00 -24.79
C HIS A 152 22.51 -57.00 -25.94
N GLU A 153 23.60 -56.88 -26.69
CA GLU A 153 23.69 -56.08 -27.91
C GLU A 153 22.94 -56.82 -29.01
N GLN A 154 22.05 -56.13 -29.72
CA GLN A 154 21.21 -56.62 -30.83
C GLN A 154 19.86 -57.27 -30.45
N SER A 155 18.88 -56.46 -29.97
CA SER A 155 17.44 -56.55 -30.33
C SER A 155 16.62 -55.47 -29.59
N TYR A 156 15.58 -54.96 -30.26
CA TYR A 156 14.71 -53.86 -29.84
C TYR A 156 13.62 -54.34 -28.85
N ASN A 157 13.89 -54.29 -27.54
CA ASN A 157 12.89 -54.13 -26.45
C ASN A 157 13.61 -54.17 -25.09
N TYR A 158 13.58 -53.07 -24.33
CA TYR A 158 14.25 -52.98 -23.02
C TYR A 158 13.22 -52.98 -21.88
N GLY A 159 13.14 -54.10 -21.13
CA GLY A 159 12.25 -54.27 -19.98
C GLY A 159 12.75 -53.61 -18.69
N THR A 160 11.81 -53.15 -17.86
CA THR A 160 11.99 -52.34 -16.63
C THR A 160 12.46 -53.13 -15.40
N LEU A 161 13.16 -52.43 -14.50
CA LEU A 161 13.57 -52.92 -13.18
C LEU A 161 12.63 -52.33 -12.11
N LEU A 162 11.98 -53.18 -11.32
CA LEU A 162 11.01 -52.77 -10.29
C LEU A 162 11.36 -53.40 -8.95
N GLU A 163 11.73 -52.59 -7.95
CA GLU A 163 11.74 -52.99 -6.55
C GLU A 163 10.49 -52.44 -5.84
N ASN A 164 9.71 -53.33 -5.20
CA ASN A 164 8.52 -52.97 -4.43
C ASN A 164 8.70 -53.40 -2.95
N HIS A 165 8.61 -52.44 -2.03
CA HIS A 165 8.85 -52.68 -0.60
C HIS A 165 7.55 -52.67 0.24
N ARG A 166 7.29 -53.83 0.88
CA ARG A 166 6.34 -54.13 1.97
C ARG A 166 4.85 -53.83 1.67
N ASP A 167 4.06 -54.91 1.54
CA ASP A 167 2.59 -55.00 1.58
C ASP A 167 1.82 -54.32 0.42
N LYS A 168 2.35 -54.32 -0.81
CA LYS A 168 1.83 -53.48 -1.91
C LYS A 168 1.94 -54.15 -3.28
N SER A 169 1.03 -53.85 -4.21
CA SER A 169 1.06 -54.39 -5.58
C SER A 169 1.43 -53.34 -6.62
N THR A 170 2.28 -53.73 -7.58
CA THR A 170 2.53 -52.97 -8.82
C THR A 170 2.05 -53.82 -9.99
N THR A 171 1.22 -53.22 -10.84
CA THR A 171 0.73 -53.83 -12.08
C THR A 171 1.21 -52.99 -13.26
N ILE A 172 1.95 -53.62 -14.16
CA ILE A 172 2.25 -53.07 -15.48
C ILE A 172 1.41 -53.84 -16.49
N ASN A 173 0.59 -53.11 -17.24
CA ASN A 173 -0.18 -53.65 -18.34
C ASN A 173 0.26 -52.97 -19.64
N TYR A 174 0.72 -53.77 -20.60
CA TYR A 174 1.04 -53.31 -21.95
C TYR A 174 -0.01 -53.80 -22.93
N ASP A 175 -0.67 -52.85 -23.59
CA ASP A 175 -1.63 -53.09 -24.65
C ASP A 175 -1.03 -52.59 -25.97
N SER A 176 -0.44 -53.48 -26.74
CA SER A 176 0.17 -53.25 -28.06
C SER A 176 -0.82 -52.92 -29.18
N GLN A 177 -2.12 -53.21 -29.00
CA GLN A 177 -3.17 -52.84 -29.96
C GLN A 177 -3.56 -51.37 -29.79
N LEU A 178 -3.70 -50.92 -28.54
CA LEU A 178 -3.96 -49.53 -28.20
C LEU A 178 -2.69 -48.68 -28.02
N GLY A 179 -1.51 -49.30 -28.06
CA GLY A 179 -0.22 -48.67 -27.77
C GLY A 179 -0.10 -48.17 -26.33
N GLN A 180 -0.76 -48.74 -25.33
CA GLN A 180 -0.80 -48.18 -23.97
C GLN A 180 0.09 -48.94 -23.00
N ILE A 181 0.87 -48.21 -22.19
CA ILE A 181 1.51 -48.72 -20.97
C ILE A 181 0.76 -48.13 -19.78
N LYS A 182 0.03 -48.97 -19.04
CA LYS A 182 -0.62 -48.57 -17.78
C LYS A 182 0.18 -49.13 -16.62
N VAL A 183 0.70 -48.24 -15.78
CA VAL A 183 1.37 -48.60 -14.54
C VAL A 183 0.48 -48.17 -13.38
N LYS A 184 -0.01 -49.13 -12.60
CA LYS A 184 -0.67 -48.85 -11.32
C LYS A 184 0.20 -49.42 -10.21
N SER A 185 0.58 -48.60 -9.24
CA SER A 185 1.40 -49.05 -8.12
C SER A 185 0.87 -48.44 -6.84
N ASP A 186 0.55 -49.26 -5.84
CA ASP A 186 0.16 -48.77 -4.51
C ASP A 186 1.40 -48.48 -3.62
N GLY A 187 2.61 -48.61 -4.18
CA GLY A 187 3.92 -48.41 -3.56
C GLY A 187 4.92 -47.61 -4.38
N ALA A 188 6.03 -47.23 -3.73
CA ALA A 188 7.13 -46.51 -4.37
C ALA A 188 7.79 -47.40 -5.44
N ILE A 189 8.04 -46.83 -6.61
CA ILE A 189 8.73 -47.50 -7.71
C ILE A 189 10.21 -47.15 -7.60
N TYR A 190 11.03 -48.09 -7.14
CA TYR A 190 12.48 -47.97 -7.14
C TYR A 190 13.05 -48.66 -8.38
N ASN A 191 13.89 -47.96 -9.14
CA ASN A 191 14.58 -48.53 -10.30
C ASN A 191 16.08 -48.28 -10.18
N SER A 192 16.89 -49.34 -10.11
CA SER A 192 18.35 -49.27 -10.06
C SER A 192 19.05 -49.49 -11.42
N GLY A 193 18.27 -49.60 -12.51
CA GLY A 193 18.71 -49.79 -13.91
C GLY A 193 18.57 -48.56 -14.83
N ILE A 194 18.75 -48.76 -16.16
CA ILE A 194 19.11 -47.72 -17.16
C ILE A 194 18.08 -46.58 -17.33
N ALA A 195 16.80 -46.86 -17.08
CA ALA A 195 15.72 -45.88 -17.02
C ALA A 195 14.49 -46.50 -16.32
N GLY A 196 13.67 -45.67 -15.67
CA GLY A 196 12.49 -46.05 -14.88
C GLY A 196 11.42 -46.79 -15.69
N ILE A 197 10.91 -46.14 -16.73
CA ILE A 197 10.01 -46.67 -17.76
C ILE A 197 10.54 -46.19 -19.11
N THR A 198 10.83 -47.12 -20.02
CA THR A 198 11.31 -46.82 -21.39
C THR A 198 10.37 -47.42 -22.41
N TYR A 199 10.01 -46.63 -23.43
CA TYR A 199 9.34 -47.13 -24.62
C TYR A 199 9.96 -46.52 -25.87
N ASN A 200 10.29 -47.40 -26.82
CA ASN A 200 10.88 -47.06 -28.11
C ASN A 200 10.08 -47.81 -29.20
N GLY A 201 8.98 -47.22 -29.67
CA GLY A 201 8.11 -47.85 -30.65
C GLY A 201 7.41 -46.87 -31.61
N ASP A 202 6.86 -47.42 -32.69
CA ASP A 202 6.33 -46.71 -33.88
C ASP A 202 4.83 -46.34 -33.79
N LYS A 203 4.21 -46.48 -32.62
CA LYS A 203 2.78 -46.20 -32.42
C LYS A 203 2.59 -45.13 -31.35
N ASP A 204 1.46 -44.42 -31.44
CA ASP A 204 0.95 -43.57 -30.37
C ASP A 204 1.00 -44.33 -29.06
N ILE A 205 1.64 -43.72 -28.04
CA ILE A 205 1.77 -44.36 -26.74
C ILE A 205 1.19 -43.52 -25.62
N THR A 206 0.35 -44.14 -24.80
CA THR A 206 -0.08 -43.56 -23.53
C THR A 206 0.59 -44.26 -22.35
N ILE A 207 1.47 -43.54 -21.65
CA ILE A 207 2.00 -43.95 -20.32
C ILE A 207 1.09 -43.35 -19.26
N ASN A 208 0.31 -44.16 -18.56
CA ASN A 208 -0.55 -43.70 -17.47
C ASN A 208 -0.05 -44.24 -16.13
N ILE A 209 0.42 -43.36 -15.25
CA ILE A 209 0.80 -43.72 -13.88
C ILE A 209 -0.23 -43.11 -12.92
N LYS A 210 -0.89 -43.96 -12.13
CA LYS A 210 -1.90 -43.58 -11.12
C LYS A 210 -1.62 -44.24 -9.77
N ASP A 211 -2.06 -43.58 -8.70
CA ASP A 211 -2.14 -44.10 -7.32
C ASP A 211 -0.79 -44.40 -6.62
N VAL A 212 0.33 -43.75 -6.97
CA VAL A 212 1.65 -43.98 -6.33
C VAL A 212 1.70 -43.64 -4.81
N GLY A 213 0.58 -43.14 -4.26
CA GLY A 213 0.48 -42.64 -2.89
C GLY A 213 1.40 -41.44 -2.65
N SER A 214 1.67 -41.13 -1.38
CA SER A 214 2.60 -40.06 -0.96
C SER A 214 4.09 -40.42 -1.13
N ARG A 215 4.46 -41.29 -2.09
CA ARG A 215 5.81 -41.84 -2.21
C ARG A 215 6.38 -41.76 -3.64
N HIS A 216 7.71 -41.86 -3.74
CA HIS A 216 8.52 -41.41 -4.87
C HIS A 216 8.76 -42.51 -5.94
N ILE A 217 8.83 -42.13 -7.22
CA ILE A 217 9.62 -42.85 -8.22
C ILE A 217 11.08 -42.42 -8.03
N LYS A 218 11.94 -43.34 -7.57
CA LYS A 218 13.36 -43.04 -7.30
C LYS A 218 14.27 -43.90 -8.18
N THR A 219 15.20 -43.26 -8.89
CA THR A 219 16.19 -43.96 -9.74
C THR A 219 17.57 -44.00 -9.09
N GLY A 220 18.33 -45.07 -9.35
CA GLY A 220 19.72 -45.25 -8.96
C GLY A 220 20.72 -44.47 -9.83
N ALA A 221 22.02 -44.66 -9.55
CA ALA A 221 23.11 -43.85 -10.12
C ALA A 221 23.28 -44.03 -11.65
N ALA A 222 22.62 -43.16 -12.44
CA ALA A 222 22.97 -42.66 -13.80
C ALA A 222 21.77 -42.52 -14.77
N PHE A 223 20.53 -42.48 -14.29
CA PHE A 223 19.40 -42.93 -15.11
C PHE A 223 18.15 -42.04 -15.02
N ASN A 224 17.38 -41.96 -16.11
CA ASN A 224 16.19 -41.11 -16.28
C ASN A 224 14.93 -41.78 -15.69
N ALA A 225 14.01 -41.03 -15.07
CA ALA A 225 12.85 -41.65 -14.43
C ALA A 225 11.79 -42.11 -15.44
N ILE A 226 11.54 -41.33 -16.50
CA ILE A 226 10.71 -41.76 -17.63
C ILE A 226 11.42 -41.35 -18.92
N VAL A 227 11.62 -42.29 -19.84
CA VAL A 227 12.21 -42.05 -21.16
C VAL A 227 11.26 -42.55 -22.23
N ASN A 228 11.00 -41.74 -23.24
CA ASN A 228 10.37 -42.21 -24.45
C ASN A 228 11.15 -41.66 -25.65
N GLU A 229 11.65 -42.55 -26.50
CA GLU A 229 12.33 -42.22 -27.74
C GLU A 229 11.57 -42.92 -28.87
N GLY A 230 10.44 -42.31 -29.25
CA GLY A 230 9.53 -42.85 -30.25
C GLY A 230 9.94 -42.46 -31.67
N GLU A 231 9.87 -43.40 -32.60
CA GLU A 231 10.13 -43.14 -34.01
C GLU A 231 8.86 -42.64 -34.72
N LYS A 232 7.65 -43.22 -34.48
CA LYS A 232 6.39 -42.78 -35.12
C LYS A 232 5.22 -42.65 -34.13
N GLY A 233 4.32 -41.67 -34.35
CA GLY A 233 3.11 -41.44 -33.55
C GLY A 233 3.27 -40.44 -32.38
N ASN A 234 2.16 -40.03 -31.76
CA ASN A 234 2.14 -39.12 -30.61
C ASN A 234 2.56 -39.82 -29.31
N ILE A 235 3.40 -39.15 -28.51
CA ILE A 235 3.82 -39.60 -27.18
C ILE A 235 2.92 -38.92 -26.16
N HIS A 236 2.03 -39.67 -25.51
CA HIS A 236 1.20 -39.21 -24.39
C HIS A 236 1.74 -39.74 -23.06
N ILE A 237 2.28 -38.87 -22.22
CA ILE A 237 2.68 -39.20 -20.86
C ILE A 237 1.68 -38.54 -19.92
N THR A 238 0.88 -39.32 -19.21
CA THR A 238 -0.05 -38.81 -18.18
C THR A 238 0.30 -39.40 -16.83
N LEU A 239 0.65 -38.53 -15.89
CA LEU A 239 1.02 -38.87 -14.53
C LEU A 239 0.06 -38.15 -13.60
N ASN A 240 -0.63 -38.89 -12.74
CA ASN A 240 -1.55 -38.32 -11.76
C ASN A 240 -1.10 -38.71 -10.36
N ASP A 241 -0.89 -37.69 -9.52
CA ASP A 241 -0.55 -37.79 -8.11
C ASP A 241 0.81 -38.48 -7.81
N GLY A 242 1.53 -37.98 -6.81
CA GLY A 242 2.78 -38.58 -6.31
C GLY A 242 4.03 -37.72 -6.52
N SER A 243 5.20 -38.36 -6.61
CA SER A 243 6.46 -37.63 -6.86
C SER A 243 7.49 -38.44 -7.66
N ILE A 244 8.29 -37.76 -8.47
CA ILE A 244 9.51 -38.27 -9.11
C ILE A 244 10.69 -37.63 -8.40
N MET A 245 11.66 -38.42 -7.95
CA MET A 245 12.89 -37.92 -7.32
C MET A 245 14.11 -38.62 -7.93
N ASN A 246 14.96 -37.84 -8.57
CA ASN A 246 16.18 -38.30 -9.22
C ASN A 246 17.40 -37.60 -8.64
N THR A 247 18.30 -38.36 -8.01
CA THR A 247 19.38 -37.83 -7.17
C THR A 247 20.76 -37.86 -7.83
N ASN A 248 20.85 -37.98 -9.16
CA ASN A 248 22.14 -38.00 -9.87
C ASN A 248 22.28 -36.86 -10.91
N ASN A 249 23.47 -36.28 -11.03
CA ASN A 249 23.85 -35.08 -11.77
C ASN A 249 23.49 -35.06 -13.28
N ALA A 250 23.33 -36.21 -13.94
CA ALA A 250 23.06 -36.29 -15.39
C ALA A 250 21.58 -36.61 -15.72
N SER A 251 20.71 -36.62 -14.71
CA SER A 251 19.42 -37.29 -14.80
C SER A 251 18.24 -36.37 -15.12
N TYR A 252 17.30 -36.88 -15.90
CA TYR A 252 16.06 -36.21 -16.27
C TYR A 252 14.88 -36.75 -15.43
N GLY A 253 13.95 -35.88 -15.03
CA GLY A 253 12.68 -36.31 -14.43
C GLY A 253 11.81 -37.04 -15.44
N ILE A 254 11.31 -36.30 -16.44
CA ILE A 254 10.62 -36.86 -17.60
C ILE A 254 11.43 -36.48 -18.85
N LYS A 255 11.78 -37.46 -19.69
CA LYS A 255 12.45 -37.25 -20.98
C LYS A 255 11.59 -37.84 -22.10
N SER A 256 11.19 -37.02 -23.04
CA SER A 256 10.38 -37.39 -24.21
C SER A 256 11.04 -36.86 -25.48
N ILE A 257 11.40 -37.73 -26.41
CA ILE A 257 11.98 -37.39 -27.71
C ILE A 257 11.13 -38.06 -28.79
N ASN A 258 10.70 -37.28 -29.79
CA ASN A 258 10.02 -37.79 -30.97
C ASN A 258 10.82 -37.45 -32.23
N SER A 259 11.23 -38.46 -33.00
CA SER A 259 12.18 -38.27 -34.11
C SER A 259 11.60 -38.50 -35.51
N SER A 260 10.33 -38.91 -35.68
CA SER A 260 9.79 -39.17 -37.04
C SER A 260 8.29 -38.87 -37.26
N GLY A 261 7.68 -37.94 -36.51
CA GLY A 261 6.52 -37.16 -37.00
C GLY A 261 5.23 -37.15 -36.17
N GLY A 262 5.28 -37.39 -34.86
CA GLY A 262 4.14 -37.16 -33.94
C GLY A 262 4.48 -36.19 -32.79
N GLY A 263 3.50 -35.77 -31.99
CA GLY A 263 3.67 -34.79 -30.90
C GLY A 263 4.18 -35.37 -29.57
N ASN A 264 4.63 -34.51 -28.67
CA ASN A 264 4.99 -34.84 -27.28
C ASN A 264 3.96 -34.20 -26.34
N ILE A 265 3.01 -34.98 -25.83
CA ILE A 265 1.98 -34.52 -24.88
C ILE A 265 2.30 -35.06 -23.49
N ILE A 266 2.71 -34.18 -22.58
CA ILE A 266 3.11 -34.51 -21.21
C ILE A 266 2.14 -33.84 -20.24
N LYS A 267 1.36 -34.62 -19.50
CA LYS A 267 0.42 -34.15 -18.48
C LYS A 267 0.83 -34.68 -17.11
N SER A 268 1.27 -33.78 -16.25
CA SER A 268 1.79 -34.04 -14.90
C SER A 268 0.88 -33.41 -13.86
N ASN A 269 -0.19 -34.11 -13.49
CA ASN A 269 -1.23 -33.62 -12.60
C ASN A 269 -0.87 -33.93 -11.13
N ASN A 270 -0.70 -32.89 -10.31
CA ASN A 270 -0.40 -32.99 -8.87
C ASN A 270 0.82 -33.88 -8.57
N LEU A 271 1.84 -33.79 -9.43
CA LEU A 271 3.05 -34.59 -9.37
C LEU A 271 4.26 -33.68 -9.15
N ASN A 272 4.98 -33.90 -8.06
CA ASN A 272 6.24 -33.21 -7.80
C ASN A 272 7.39 -33.92 -8.50
N ILE A 273 8.13 -33.21 -9.35
CA ILE A 273 9.28 -33.74 -10.09
C ILE A 273 10.54 -33.07 -9.56
N SER A 274 11.47 -33.85 -9.04
CA SER A 274 12.80 -33.39 -8.65
C SER A 274 13.84 -34.19 -9.40
N SER A 275 14.71 -33.50 -10.12
CA SER A 275 15.79 -34.11 -10.91
C SER A 275 17.00 -33.20 -10.90
N MET A 276 18.20 -33.77 -11.07
CA MET A 276 19.39 -32.93 -11.03
C MET A 276 19.63 -32.17 -12.34
N LYS A 277 19.34 -32.72 -13.52
CA LYS A 277 19.63 -32.03 -14.80
C LYS A 277 18.45 -31.20 -15.29
N VAL A 278 17.38 -31.86 -15.74
CA VAL A 278 16.15 -31.20 -16.22
C VAL A 278 14.91 -31.91 -15.69
N GLY A 279 13.97 -31.14 -15.15
CA GLY A 279 12.70 -31.65 -14.61
C GLY A 279 11.87 -32.34 -15.69
N ILE A 280 11.47 -31.60 -16.73
CA ILE A 280 10.79 -32.14 -17.91
C ILE A 280 11.57 -31.75 -19.17
N TYR A 281 11.94 -32.74 -19.97
CA TYR A 281 12.61 -32.59 -21.26
C TYR A 281 11.72 -33.15 -22.36
N ALA A 282 11.37 -32.30 -23.32
CA ALA A 282 10.62 -32.67 -24.52
C ALA A 282 11.35 -32.18 -25.78
N GLU A 283 11.59 -33.07 -26.73
CA GLU A 283 12.20 -32.73 -28.03
C GLU A 283 11.43 -33.37 -29.18
N ASN A 284 11.26 -32.62 -30.27
CA ASN A 284 10.58 -33.07 -31.47
C ASN A 284 11.36 -32.67 -32.74
N ASP A 285 11.86 -33.67 -33.48
CA ASP A 285 12.81 -33.46 -34.57
C ASP A 285 12.23 -33.59 -35.98
N HIS A 286 10.94 -33.88 -36.14
CA HIS A 286 10.34 -34.07 -37.46
C HIS A 286 9.01 -33.35 -37.66
N GLY A 287 8.19 -33.18 -36.62
CA GLY A 287 6.87 -32.56 -36.69
C GLY A 287 5.89 -33.10 -35.64
N GLY A 288 5.09 -32.22 -35.03
CA GLY A 288 4.08 -32.56 -34.01
C GLY A 288 4.11 -31.59 -32.82
N GLU A 289 2.96 -31.34 -32.18
CA GLU A 289 2.90 -30.39 -31.06
C GLU A 289 3.62 -30.91 -29.81
N ILE A 290 4.38 -30.05 -29.14
CA ILE A 290 4.85 -30.29 -27.78
C ILE A 290 3.85 -29.60 -26.84
N ASP A 291 3.06 -30.36 -26.08
CA ASP A 291 2.12 -29.84 -25.08
C ASP A 291 2.51 -30.37 -23.69
N ILE A 292 2.96 -29.48 -22.81
CA ILE A 292 3.36 -29.81 -21.44
C ILE A 292 2.39 -29.13 -20.48
N VAL A 293 1.61 -29.92 -19.76
CA VAL A 293 0.71 -29.46 -18.69
C VAL A 293 1.21 -29.99 -17.36
N SER A 294 1.46 -29.10 -16.38
CA SER A 294 1.97 -29.52 -15.05
C SER A 294 1.37 -28.72 -13.90
N SER A 295 0.96 -29.38 -12.82
CA SER A 295 0.38 -28.69 -11.64
C SER A 295 1.13 -28.91 -10.33
N GLY A 296 2.06 -29.86 -10.27
CA GLY A 296 2.97 -30.02 -9.12
C GLY A 296 4.28 -29.24 -9.26
N GLU A 297 5.13 -29.31 -8.24
CA GLU A 297 6.42 -28.63 -8.24
C GLU A 297 7.45 -29.33 -9.15
N ILE A 298 8.21 -28.56 -9.91
CA ILE A 298 9.26 -29.06 -10.81
C ILE A 298 10.60 -28.44 -10.39
N PHE A 299 11.54 -29.30 -10.01
CA PHE A 299 12.91 -28.96 -9.67
C PHE A 299 13.88 -29.57 -10.68
N GLY A 300 14.64 -28.72 -11.38
CA GLY A 300 15.78 -29.11 -12.22
C GLY A 300 17.06 -28.45 -11.71
N THR A 301 17.80 -29.13 -10.85
CA THR A 301 18.80 -28.48 -9.98
C THR A 301 20.14 -28.15 -10.62
N ALA A 302 20.35 -28.35 -11.92
CA ALA A 302 21.63 -28.03 -12.59
C ALA A 302 21.45 -27.28 -13.91
N GLU A 303 20.44 -27.65 -14.71
CA GLU A 303 20.15 -26.96 -15.97
C GLU A 303 18.78 -26.30 -15.93
N LYS A 304 17.69 -27.05 -16.18
CA LYS A 304 16.38 -26.43 -16.47
C LYS A 304 15.23 -27.05 -15.73
N GLY A 305 14.25 -26.24 -15.37
CA GLY A 305 12.99 -26.77 -14.84
C GLY A 305 12.24 -27.52 -15.93
N ILE A 306 11.97 -26.84 -17.04
CA ILE A 306 11.41 -27.44 -18.26
C ILE A 306 12.26 -27.06 -19.47
N PHE A 307 12.50 -28.04 -20.34
CA PHE A 307 13.12 -27.91 -21.65
C PHE A 307 12.15 -28.44 -22.71
N ALA A 308 11.83 -27.61 -23.70
CA ALA A 308 11.04 -27.97 -24.87
C ALA A 308 11.74 -27.50 -26.16
N LYS A 309 11.95 -28.39 -27.12
CA LYS A 309 12.63 -28.03 -28.38
C LYS A 309 11.98 -28.69 -29.59
N ALA A 310 11.62 -27.90 -30.59
CA ALA A 310 11.08 -28.36 -31.86
C ALA A 310 12.06 -28.01 -32.99
N THR A 311 12.68 -29.03 -33.57
CA THR A 311 13.79 -28.94 -34.53
C THR A 311 13.48 -29.43 -35.95
N GLY A 312 12.32 -30.05 -36.16
CA GLY A 312 11.93 -30.65 -37.44
C GLY A 312 11.55 -29.65 -38.53
N THR A 313 11.29 -30.14 -39.75
CA THR A 313 10.90 -29.30 -40.90
C THR A 313 9.42 -28.93 -40.92
N VAL A 314 8.58 -29.67 -40.19
CA VAL A 314 7.14 -29.42 -40.07
C VAL A 314 6.85 -28.44 -38.93
N LYS A 315 6.14 -27.35 -39.24
CA LYS A 315 5.71 -26.35 -38.27
C LYS A 315 5.01 -26.99 -37.07
N SER A 316 5.55 -26.79 -35.88
CA SER A 316 5.12 -27.48 -34.65
C SER A 316 4.98 -26.51 -33.49
N ASN A 317 3.84 -26.50 -32.79
CA ASN A 317 3.65 -25.59 -31.65
C ASN A 317 4.26 -26.18 -30.38
N ILE A 318 4.76 -25.31 -29.51
CA ILE A 318 5.17 -25.64 -28.15
C ILE A 318 4.20 -24.93 -27.19
N THR A 319 3.42 -25.68 -26.44
CA THR A 319 2.57 -25.16 -25.36
C THR A 319 3.06 -25.70 -24.02
N ILE A 320 3.30 -24.81 -23.07
CA ILE A 320 3.70 -25.16 -21.71
C ILE A 320 2.74 -24.46 -20.76
N SER A 321 1.82 -25.21 -20.16
CA SER A 321 0.85 -24.71 -19.19
C SER A 321 1.14 -25.27 -17.81
N ARG A 322 1.28 -24.39 -16.81
CA ARG A 322 1.61 -24.83 -15.46
C ARG A 322 0.91 -24.05 -14.37
N SER A 323 0.60 -24.70 -13.26
CA SER A 323 0.12 -24.06 -12.02
C SER A 323 1.03 -24.28 -10.80
N GLY A 324 1.94 -25.25 -10.86
CA GLY A 324 2.93 -25.50 -9.81
C GLY A 324 4.24 -24.73 -9.98
N ASN A 325 5.09 -24.78 -8.95
CA ASN A 325 6.39 -24.11 -8.96
C ASN A 325 7.34 -24.75 -9.97
N THR A 326 8.19 -23.96 -10.60
CA THR A 326 9.28 -24.41 -11.46
C THR A 326 10.54 -23.69 -11.07
N ILE A 327 11.43 -24.46 -10.48
CA ILE A 327 12.63 -24.00 -9.82
C ILE A 327 13.80 -24.70 -10.51
N SER A 328 14.78 -23.90 -10.94
CA SER A 328 15.99 -24.44 -11.55
C SER A 328 17.19 -23.59 -11.22
N ASP A 329 18.37 -24.20 -11.26
CA ASP A 329 19.61 -23.49 -11.06
C ASP A 329 19.96 -22.56 -12.23
N ASN A 330 19.71 -22.94 -13.48
CA ASN A 330 20.03 -22.11 -14.65
C ASN A 330 18.75 -21.53 -15.30
N ILE A 331 17.93 -22.27 -16.04
CA ILE A 331 16.75 -21.68 -16.71
C ILE A 331 15.45 -22.35 -16.30
N GLY A 332 14.50 -21.57 -15.76
CA GLY A 332 13.23 -22.11 -15.28
C GLY A 332 12.47 -22.83 -16.41
N ILE A 333 12.26 -22.13 -17.52
CA ILE A 333 11.65 -22.67 -18.73
C ILE A 333 12.47 -22.30 -19.95
N TYR A 334 12.83 -23.30 -20.74
CA TYR A 334 13.40 -23.12 -22.07
C TYR A 334 12.50 -23.69 -23.14
N ALA A 335 12.23 -22.89 -24.15
CA ALA A 335 11.47 -23.30 -25.33
C ALA A 335 12.18 -22.83 -26.60
N GLU A 336 12.50 -23.75 -27.50
CA GLU A 336 13.11 -23.39 -28.79
C GLU A 336 12.32 -23.97 -29.95
N ASN A 337 12.04 -23.14 -30.93
CA ASN A 337 11.39 -23.54 -32.17
C ASN A 337 12.26 -23.11 -33.36
N THR A 338 12.64 -24.04 -34.22
CA THR A 338 13.45 -23.72 -35.41
C THR A 338 12.65 -23.71 -36.71
N ASN A 339 11.35 -24.02 -36.67
CA ASN A 339 10.51 -24.27 -37.84
C ASN A 339 9.32 -23.32 -38.00
N GLY A 340 9.30 -22.24 -37.22
CA GLY A 340 8.28 -21.19 -37.33
C GLY A 340 6.96 -21.53 -36.65
N GLY A 341 6.94 -22.53 -35.76
CA GLY A 341 5.84 -22.83 -34.85
C GLY A 341 5.68 -21.81 -33.74
N ASP A 342 4.49 -21.74 -33.14
CA ASP A 342 4.23 -20.84 -32.02
C ASP A 342 4.77 -21.44 -30.72
N ILE A 343 5.24 -20.58 -29.81
CA ILE A 343 5.62 -20.96 -28.45
C ILE A 343 4.65 -20.25 -27.50
N THR A 344 3.89 -21.01 -26.71
CA THR A 344 2.97 -20.49 -25.70
C THR A 344 3.37 -20.99 -24.32
N ILE A 345 3.63 -20.07 -23.39
CA ILE A 345 3.96 -20.36 -21.99
C ILE A 345 2.88 -19.75 -21.11
N ASN A 346 2.12 -20.58 -20.41
CA ASN A 346 1.07 -20.17 -19.48
C ASN A 346 1.51 -20.48 -18.05
N ASN A 347 1.74 -19.43 -17.26
CA ASN A 347 1.92 -19.52 -15.81
C ASN A 347 0.57 -19.23 -15.14
N LEU A 348 -0.10 -20.26 -14.67
CA LEU A 348 -1.48 -20.26 -14.17
C LEU A 348 -1.49 -20.28 -12.63
N ASP A 349 -2.64 -19.95 -12.04
CA ASP A 349 -3.01 -20.22 -10.64
C ASP A 349 -1.93 -19.93 -9.57
N GLY A 350 -1.17 -18.85 -9.70
CA GLY A 350 -0.14 -18.49 -8.70
C GLY A 350 1.18 -19.24 -8.82
N GLY A 351 1.38 -20.05 -9.88
CA GLY A 351 2.61 -20.78 -10.12
C GLY A 351 3.85 -19.88 -10.13
N ILE A 352 4.97 -20.39 -9.59
CA ILE A 352 6.24 -19.67 -9.51
C ILE A 352 7.19 -20.18 -10.59
N ILE A 353 7.85 -19.27 -11.32
CA ILE A 353 8.96 -19.60 -12.22
C ILE A 353 10.20 -18.84 -11.75
N ILE A 354 11.27 -19.57 -11.45
CA ILE A 354 12.52 -19.00 -10.93
C ILE A 354 13.75 -19.73 -11.42
N SER A 355 14.78 -18.95 -11.76
CA SER A 355 16.18 -19.36 -11.83
C SER A 355 16.92 -18.96 -10.53
N SER A 356 17.49 -19.92 -9.80
CA SER A 356 18.20 -19.67 -8.53
C SER A 356 19.60 -19.09 -8.73
N ASN A 357 20.30 -19.35 -9.84
CA ASN A 357 21.63 -18.75 -10.12
C ASN A 357 21.55 -17.46 -10.95
N SER A 358 20.40 -16.77 -10.95
CA SER A 358 20.21 -15.49 -11.65
C SER A 358 20.40 -15.56 -13.17
N ASP A 359 20.09 -16.70 -13.78
CA ASP A 359 19.94 -16.85 -15.23
C ASP A 359 18.48 -16.55 -15.65
N SER A 360 18.12 -16.70 -16.92
CA SER A 360 16.77 -16.38 -17.40
C SER A 360 15.72 -17.32 -16.82
N SER A 361 14.69 -16.79 -16.17
CA SER A 361 13.57 -17.62 -15.69
C SER A 361 12.75 -18.20 -16.84
N ILE A 362 12.65 -17.46 -17.94
CA ILE A 362 12.10 -17.94 -19.20
C ILE A 362 13.06 -17.56 -20.32
N MET A 363 13.46 -18.54 -21.11
CA MET A 363 14.19 -18.33 -22.36
C MET A 363 13.42 -18.98 -23.51
N ALA A 364 12.87 -18.18 -24.42
CA ALA A 364 12.19 -18.73 -25.60
C ALA A 364 12.71 -18.14 -26.91
N THR A 365 12.99 -19.00 -27.87
CA THR A 365 13.66 -18.63 -29.12
C THR A 365 12.90 -19.19 -30.31
N ASN A 366 12.56 -18.32 -31.27
CA ASN A 366 12.12 -18.74 -32.60
C ASN A 366 13.23 -18.43 -33.61
N LYS A 367 13.84 -19.46 -34.19
CA LYS A 367 14.99 -19.31 -35.12
C LYS A 367 14.59 -19.17 -36.59
N ALA A 368 13.31 -19.29 -36.92
CA ALA A 368 12.83 -19.07 -38.29
C ALA A 368 13.00 -17.59 -38.69
N SER A 369 13.32 -17.32 -39.96
CA SER A 369 13.48 -15.95 -40.47
C SER A 369 12.20 -15.12 -40.35
N ASN A 370 12.36 -13.80 -40.25
CA ASN A 370 11.36 -12.79 -39.85
C ASN A 370 9.91 -13.10 -40.29
N ASP A 371 9.66 -13.35 -41.57
CA ASP A 371 8.31 -13.50 -42.15
C ASP A 371 7.69 -14.90 -41.96
N LYS A 372 8.46 -15.87 -41.44
CA LYS A 372 8.00 -17.25 -41.15
C LYS A 372 8.09 -17.61 -39.66
N SER A 373 8.54 -16.68 -38.81
CA SER A 373 8.65 -16.92 -37.37
C SER A 373 7.28 -16.99 -36.71
N GLY A 374 7.04 -18.08 -35.97
CA GLY A 374 5.84 -18.23 -35.15
C GLY A 374 5.88 -17.32 -33.93
N LYS A 375 4.72 -17.10 -33.33
CA LYS A 375 4.53 -16.17 -32.23
C LYS A 375 5.07 -16.75 -30.93
N ILE A 376 5.78 -15.95 -30.13
CA ILE A 376 6.10 -16.29 -28.74
C ILE A 376 5.11 -15.58 -27.83
N THR A 377 4.28 -16.33 -27.11
CA THR A 377 3.31 -15.80 -26.15
C THR A 377 3.65 -16.28 -24.74
N THR A 378 3.81 -15.37 -23.79
CA THR A 378 3.86 -15.70 -22.35
C THR A 378 2.68 -15.07 -21.64
N ASN A 379 1.87 -15.87 -20.97
CA ASN A 379 0.73 -15.46 -20.16
C ASN A 379 1.07 -15.71 -18.69
N ASN A 380 1.35 -14.64 -17.95
CA ASN A 380 1.69 -14.72 -16.53
C ASN A 380 0.48 -14.36 -15.66
N ASN A 381 -0.06 -15.33 -14.95
CA ASN A 381 -1.09 -15.18 -13.89
C ASN A 381 -0.57 -15.71 -12.53
N GLY A 382 0.75 -15.88 -12.39
CA GLY A 382 1.46 -16.26 -11.18
C GLY A 382 2.69 -15.37 -10.96
N ILE A 383 3.79 -15.91 -10.45
CA ILE A 383 5.00 -15.14 -10.15
C ILE A 383 6.15 -15.57 -11.06
N ILE A 384 6.78 -14.62 -11.75
CA ILE A 384 8.06 -14.82 -12.43
C ILE A 384 9.11 -14.02 -11.66
N TYR A 385 10.14 -14.70 -11.18
CA TYR A 385 11.31 -14.07 -10.58
C TYR A 385 12.38 -13.83 -11.64
N GLY A 386 13.23 -12.81 -11.51
CA GLY A 386 14.39 -12.63 -12.38
C GLY A 386 14.10 -11.86 -13.66
N TYR A 387 14.55 -12.39 -14.81
CA TYR A 387 14.35 -11.83 -16.13
C TYR A 387 13.96 -12.88 -17.16
N VAL A 388 13.54 -12.39 -18.33
CA VAL A 388 13.14 -13.22 -19.47
C VAL A 388 13.97 -12.89 -20.71
N THR A 389 14.23 -13.91 -21.53
CA THR A 389 15.00 -13.75 -22.77
C THR A 389 14.23 -14.36 -23.93
N TYR A 390 13.66 -13.48 -24.75
CA TYR A 390 12.99 -13.85 -25.98
C TYR A 390 13.85 -13.46 -27.19
N SER A 391 13.98 -14.38 -28.14
CA SER A 391 14.71 -14.15 -29.39
C SER A 391 13.82 -14.52 -30.59
N GLY A 392 13.72 -13.60 -31.55
CA GLY A 392 12.82 -13.70 -32.71
C GLY A 392 11.90 -12.47 -32.86
N HIS A 393 10.87 -12.62 -33.69
CA HIS A 393 9.82 -11.62 -33.92
C HIS A 393 8.51 -12.03 -33.24
N ASN A 394 7.51 -11.14 -33.22
CA ASN A 394 6.14 -11.44 -32.74
C ASN A 394 6.09 -11.93 -31.27
N VAL A 395 6.89 -11.33 -30.39
CA VAL A 395 6.86 -11.63 -28.96
C VAL A 395 5.68 -10.91 -28.30
N GLN A 396 4.89 -11.64 -27.52
CA GLN A 396 3.82 -11.10 -26.68
C GLN A 396 3.98 -11.58 -25.24
N PHE A 397 4.16 -10.64 -24.32
CA PHE A 397 4.18 -10.90 -22.88
C PHE A 397 2.95 -10.27 -22.22
N ASN A 398 2.12 -11.09 -21.58
CA ASN A 398 0.90 -10.68 -20.91
C ASN A 398 1.05 -10.93 -19.41
N ASN A 399 1.37 -9.88 -18.64
CA ASN A 399 1.29 -9.92 -17.19
C ASN A 399 -0.16 -9.66 -16.75
N GLN A 400 -0.88 -10.71 -16.40
CA GLN A 400 -2.31 -10.67 -16.07
C GLN A 400 -2.56 -10.05 -14.68
N GLY A 401 -3.83 -9.88 -14.28
CA GLY A 401 -4.19 -9.15 -13.05
C GLY A 401 -3.55 -9.71 -11.77
N ASN A 402 -3.41 -11.04 -11.65
CA ASN A 402 -2.72 -11.68 -10.52
C ASN A 402 -1.22 -11.94 -10.80
N GLY A 403 -0.75 -11.57 -11.99
CA GLY A 403 0.62 -11.78 -12.42
C GLY A 403 1.60 -10.83 -11.72
N GLU A 404 2.64 -11.38 -11.11
CA GLU A 404 3.78 -10.63 -10.58
C GLU A 404 5.03 -10.93 -11.39
N PHE A 405 5.69 -9.89 -11.89
CA PHE A 405 7.03 -9.98 -12.46
C PHE A 405 8.02 -9.33 -11.49
N LYS A 406 8.69 -10.16 -10.69
CA LYS A 406 9.64 -9.74 -9.66
C LYS A 406 11.06 -9.74 -10.22
N LEU A 407 11.52 -8.55 -10.54
CA LEU A 407 12.83 -8.28 -11.10
C LEU A 407 13.89 -8.57 -10.04
N TYR A 408 14.72 -9.58 -10.30
CA TYR A 408 15.80 -10.00 -9.44
C TYR A 408 17.04 -10.33 -10.27
N HIS A 409 18.19 -10.05 -9.72
CA HIS A 409 19.48 -10.57 -10.14
C HIS A 409 20.36 -10.44 -8.90
N GLY A 410 21.25 -11.40 -8.66
CA GLY A 410 22.19 -11.38 -7.54
C GLY A 410 23.10 -10.14 -7.48
N SER A 411 24.37 -10.32 -7.11
CA SER A 411 25.23 -9.25 -6.58
C SER A 411 25.63 -8.09 -7.53
N GLY A 412 25.02 -7.90 -8.71
CA GLY A 412 25.40 -6.88 -9.70
C GLY A 412 24.36 -5.79 -9.98
N GLY A 413 23.19 -5.80 -9.34
CA GLY A 413 22.19 -4.71 -9.38
C GLY A 413 21.65 -4.33 -10.78
N LYS A 414 21.87 -5.15 -11.82
CA LYS A 414 21.38 -4.92 -13.18
C LYS A 414 20.66 -6.15 -13.71
N VAL A 415 19.46 -5.95 -14.24
CA VAL A 415 18.63 -7.02 -14.82
C VAL A 415 18.13 -6.61 -16.20
N THR A 416 18.32 -7.47 -17.22
CA THR A 416 17.91 -7.16 -18.60
C THR A 416 16.99 -8.24 -19.14
N SER A 417 15.73 -7.88 -19.38
CA SER A 417 14.79 -8.70 -20.14
C SER A 417 14.84 -8.33 -21.62
N SER A 418 14.86 -9.33 -22.50
CA SER A 418 14.85 -9.14 -23.96
C SER A 418 13.54 -9.66 -24.54
N PHE A 419 12.89 -8.88 -25.41
CA PHE A 419 11.60 -9.19 -26.02
C PHE A 419 11.69 -9.31 -27.55
N GLY A 420 12.83 -9.78 -28.07
CA GLY A 420 13.06 -9.83 -29.51
C GLY A 420 13.23 -8.44 -30.13
N THR A 421 12.78 -8.26 -31.37
CA THR A 421 12.92 -7.00 -32.12
C THR A 421 11.68 -6.09 -32.07
N ASP A 422 10.51 -6.67 -31.86
CA ASP A 422 9.20 -6.03 -32.03
C ASP A 422 8.20 -6.46 -30.93
N GLY A 423 8.72 -6.76 -29.73
CA GLY A 423 7.95 -7.31 -28.64
C GLY A 423 6.85 -6.38 -28.14
N LYS A 424 5.71 -6.98 -27.76
CA LYS A 424 4.57 -6.33 -27.13
C LYS A 424 4.43 -6.82 -25.69
N PHE A 425 4.42 -5.89 -24.75
CA PHE A 425 4.24 -6.15 -23.34
C PHE A 425 2.90 -5.55 -22.87
N SER A 426 2.04 -6.35 -22.26
CA SER A 426 0.82 -5.89 -21.59
C SER A 426 0.95 -6.11 -20.09
N ASN A 427 0.98 -5.01 -19.31
CA ASN A 427 0.99 -5.06 -17.85
C ASN A 427 -0.40 -4.78 -17.28
N ASN A 428 -1.09 -5.80 -16.81
CA ASN A 428 -2.31 -5.70 -15.98
C ASN A 428 -2.05 -6.05 -14.51
N GLY A 429 -0.95 -6.76 -14.21
CA GLY A 429 -0.52 -7.15 -12.86
C GLY A 429 0.54 -6.22 -12.27
N MET A 430 1.46 -6.78 -11.49
CA MET A 430 2.52 -6.05 -10.80
C MET A 430 3.90 -6.32 -11.42
N ILE A 431 4.71 -5.28 -11.58
CA ILE A 431 6.15 -5.35 -11.85
C ILE A 431 6.86 -4.68 -10.67
N LYS A 432 7.81 -5.36 -10.03
CA LYS A 432 8.55 -4.81 -8.90
C LYS A 432 9.96 -5.37 -8.79
N PHE A 433 10.84 -4.70 -8.08
CA PHE A 433 12.09 -5.31 -7.63
C PHE A 433 11.84 -6.29 -6.47
N LEU A 434 12.57 -7.41 -6.44
CA LEU A 434 12.54 -8.35 -5.32
C LEU A 434 13.34 -7.82 -4.13
N ASP A 435 14.63 -7.56 -4.36
CA ASP A 435 15.61 -7.08 -3.38
C ASP A 435 16.26 -5.80 -3.89
N ALA A 436 15.48 -4.72 -3.96
CA ALA A 436 16.01 -3.46 -4.48
C ALA A 436 17.03 -2.87 -3.50
N SER A 437 18.30 -2.96 -3.88
CA SER A 437 19.39 -2.17 -3.29
C SER A 437 19.48 -0.80 -3.96
N TYR A 438 20.20 0.15 -3.37
CA TYR A 438 20.46 1.48 -3.96
C TYR A 438 20.95 1.38 -5.42
N ASN A 439 20.36 2.16 -6.33
CA ASN A 439 20.70 2.22 -7.76
C ASN A 439 20.52 0.90 -8.55
N THR A 440 19.56 0.06 -8.18
CA THR A 440 19.20 -1.14 -8.96
C THR A 440 18.59 -0.75 -10.32
N LYS A 441 18.99 -1.42 -11.40
CA LYS A 441 18.54 -1.09 -12.77
C LYS A 441 17.93 -2.29 -13.47
N ALA A 442 16.71 -2.14 -13.97
CA ALA A 442 16.09 -3.07 -14.88
C ALA A 442 15.98 -2.49 -16.28
N THR A 443 16.13 -3.31 -17.31
CA THR A 443 15.93 -2.90 -18.70
C THR A 443 15.09 -3.93 -19.44
N PHE A 444 14.03 -3.48 -20.09
CA PHE A 444 13.16 -4.23 -20.99
C PHE A 444 13.51 -3.79 -22.41
N LYS A 445 14.32 -4.60 -23.12
CA LYS A 445 14.82 -4.30 -24.46
C LYS A 445 13.98 -4.93 -25.55
N GLY A 446 13.84 -4.24 -26.67
CA GLY A 446 13.11 -4.74 -27.84
C GLY A 446 11.59 -4.61 -27.69
N VAL A 447 11.12 -3.73 -26.81
CA VAL A 447 9.69 -3.54 -26.54
C VAL A 447 9.13 -2.45 -27.47
N ALA A 448 8.57 -2.86 -28.60
CA ALA A 448 7.93 -1.95 -29.54
C ALA A 448 6.68 -1.29 -28.92
N GLU A 449 5.91 -2.03 -28.13
CA GLU A 449 4.74 -1.52 -27.42
C GLU A 449 4.66 -2.04 -25.99
N PHE A 450 4.52 -1.15 -25.02
CA PHE A 450 4.27 -1.49 -23.61
C PHE A 450 2.94 -0.87 -23.18
N THR A 451 1.90 -1.69 -22.98
CA THR A 451 0.60 -1.22 -22.49
C THR A 451 0.51 -1.36 -20.98
N HIS A 452 0.29 -0.24 -20.27
CA HIS A 452 0.34 -0.19 -18.82
C HIS A 452 -1.03 0.07 -18.17
N GLN A 453 -1.61 -0.96 -17.55
CA GLN A 453 -2.89 -0.92 -16.80
C GLN A 453 -2.75 -1.37 -15.34
N GLY A 454 -1.72 -2.15 -15.03
CA GLY A 454 -1.41 -2.65 -13.69
C GLY A 454 -0.52 -1.71 -12.89
N THR A 455 0.37 -2.26 -12.06
CA THR A 455 1.32 -1.49 -11.23
C THR A 455 2.76 -1.72 -11.68
N ILE A 456 3.55 -0.65 -11.75
CA ILE A 456 5.01 -0.67 -11.76
C ILE A 456 5.46 -0.07 -10.43
N ASP A 457 6.06 -0.90 -9.57
CA ASP A 457 6.55 -0.51 -8.26
C ASP A 457 8.08 -0.50 -8.27
N ILE A 458 8.65 0.70 -8.39
CA ILE A 458 10.11 0.92 -8.37
C ILE A 458 10.57 1.18 -6.93
N GLY A 459 9.68 1.71 -6.09
CA GLY A 459 9.92 1.96 -4.67
C GLY A 459 10.01 0.67 -3.87
N VAL A 460 10.85 0.67 -2.84
CA VAL A 460 10.91 -0.40 -1.84
C VAL A 460 9.88 -0.08 -0.76
N ASP A 461 8.97 -1.02 -0.48
CA ASP A 461 8.03 -0.92 0.63
C ASP A 461 8.82 -1.20 1.94
N ALA A 462 9.18 -0.13 2.66
CA ALA A 462 10.06 -0.14 3.82
C ALA A 462 9.41 -0.77 5.07
N THR A 463 8.99 -2.03 4.97
CA THR A 463 8.14 -2.69 5.97
C THR A 463 8.89 -3.52 7.01
N SER A 464 10.23 -3.60 7.00
CA SER A 464 10.94 -4.42 8.01
C SER A 464 12.34 -3.99 8.47
N ASP A 465 12.99 -2.98 7.88
CA ASP A 465 14.31 -2.53 8.36
C ASP A 465 14.43 -0.99 8.40
N PRO A 466 14.59 -0.37 9.58
CA PRO A 466 14.78 1.08 9.70
C PRO A 466 16.12 1.57 9.11
N ILE A 467 17.03 0.68 8.70
CA ILE A 467 18.35 1.04 8.13
C ILE A 467 18.30 1.17 6.60
N THR A 468 17.23 0.70 5.92
CA THR A 468 17.12 0.74 4.45
C THR A 468 16.27 1.90 3.91
N GLN A 469 15.95 2.92 4.72
CA GLN A 469 15.02 4.00 4.33
C GLN A 469 15.58 5.03 3.32
N ASP A 470 16.84 4.91 2.90
CA ASP A 470 17.55 5.92 2.09
C ASP A 470 17.85 5.48 0.64
N MET A 471 17.14 4.49 0.10
CA MET A 471 17.44 3.92 -1.23
C MET A 471 16.56 4.50 -2.35
N VAL A 472 16.96 5.65 -2.90
CA VAL A 472 16.41 6.19 -4.16
C VAL A 472 17.41 6.05 -5.31
N GLY A 473 16.92 5.99 -6.55
CA GLY A 473 17.75 5.90 -7.75
C GLY A 473 17.63 4.58 -8.49
N ASN A 474 16.69 3.72 -8.07
CA ASN A 474 16.32 2.55 -8.83
C ASN A 474 15.71 2.96 -10.17
N THR A 475 15.99 2.20 -11.22
CA THR A 475 15.56 2.55 -12.57
C THR A 475 14.92 1.37 -13.27
N ILE A 476 13.75 1.58 -13.88
CA ILE A 476 13.21 0.66 -14.88
C ILE A 476 13.24 1.37 -16.24
N THR A 477 13.97 0.78 -17.19
CA THR A 477 14.04 1.26 -18.57
C THR A 477 13.22 0.36 -19.48
N ILE A 478 12.34 0.92 -20.30
CA ILE A 478 11.57 0.18 -21.32
C ILE A 478 11.86 0.82 -22.68
N GLU A 479 12.52 0.08 -23.58
CA GLU A 479 13.06 0.64 -24.81
C GLU A 479 13.04 -0.32 -26.00
N ASN A 480 12.98 0.26 -27.19
CA ASN A 480 13.24 -0.35 -28.47
C ASN A 480 14.05 0.61 -29.36
N GLY A 481 15.24 0.97 -28.90
CA GLY A 481 16.18 1.81 -29.66
C GLY A 481 15.66 3.21 -30.00
N GLY A 482 14.75 3.78 -29.21
CA GLY A 482 14.11 5.07 -29.46
C GLY A 482 12.75 4.98 -30.14
N ASN A 483 12.39 3.81 -30.68
CA ASN A 483 11.13 3.59 -31.40
C ASN A 483 10.03 2.96 -30.53
N GLY A 484 10.35 2.58 -29.29
CA GLY A 484 9.38 1.96 -28.38
C GLY A 484 8.28 2.93 -27.95
N ARG A 485 7.08 2.40 -27.73
CA ARG A 485 5.92 3.18 -27.28
C ARG A 485 5.35 2.64 -25.98
N PHE A 486 5.44 3.44 -24.93
CA PHE A 486 4.73 3.24 -23.67
C PHE A 486 3.32 3.81 -23.78
N VAL A 487 2.32 2.94 -23.66
CA VAL A 487 0.90 3.29 -23.67
C VAL A 487 0.41 3.39 -22.22
N SER A 488 0.31 4.62 -21.73
CA SER A 488 -0.32 4.93 -20.44
C SER A 488 -1.80 4.61 -20.52
N ASN A 489 -2.25 3.55 -19.85
CA ASN A 489 -3.62 3.05 -19.99
C ASN A 489 -4.29 2.84 -18.62
N GLY A 490 -4.17 3.85 -17.75
CA GLY A 490 -4.76 3.86 -16.41
C GLY A 490 -3.99 3.08 -15.34
N GLY A 491 -2.77 2.61 -15.62
CA GLY A 491 -1.93 1.92 -14.63
C GLY A 491 -1.32 2.85 -13.57
N SER A 492 -0.64 2.27 -12.58
CA SER A 492 0.01 2.99 -11.48
C SER A 492 1.53 2.84 -11.51
N LEU A 493 2.25 3.95 -11.31
CA LEU A 493 3.69 4.01 -11.11
C LEU A 493 3.98 4.46 -9.68
N ARG A 494 4.72 3.66 -8.91
CA ARG A 494 5.17 4.00 -7.55
C ARG A 494 6.67 4.19 -7.51
N VAL A 495 7.11 5.29 -6.94
CA VAL A 495 8.52 5.69 -6.82
C VAL A 495 8.81 6.24 -5.42
N ASN A 496 10.01 5.98 -4.92
CA ASN A 496 10.54 6.70 -3.77
C ASN A 496 11.35 7.92 -4.26
N THR A 497 11.24 9.03 -3.54
CA THR A 497 11.91 10.29 -3.91
C THR A 497 12.54 10.95 -2.69
N TYR A 498 13.84 11.18 -2.74
CA TYR A 498 14.55 12.04 -1.80
C TYR A 498 14.38 13.48 -2.29
N ILE A 499 13.53 14.23 -1.61
CA ILE A 499 13.25 15.63 -1.94
C ILE A 499 14.37 16.47 -1.34
N ASP A 500 15.10 17.20 -2.19
CA ASP A 500 16.12 18.15 -1.76
C ASP A 500 16.27 19.27 -2.80
N PRO A 501 16.33 20.55 -2.38
CA PRO A 501 16.43 21.69 -3.29
C PRO A 501 17.59 21.68 -4.27
N ILE A 502 18.69 21.01 -3.92
CA ILE A 502 19.97 20.99 -4.65
C ILE A 502 20.27 19.59 -5.20
N ASN A 503 20.14 18.57 -4.35
CA ASN A 503 20.59 17.20 -4.62
C ASN A 503 19.45 16.18 -4.70
N GLY A 504 18.22 16.63 -4.98
CA GLY A 504 17.04 15.76 -5.02
C GLY A 504 17.18 14.62 -6.02
N LYS A 505 16.75 13.42 -5.64
CA LYS A 505 16.88 12.19 -6.44
C LYS A 505 15.61 11.36 -6.31
N SER A 506 15.30 10.59 -7.35
CA SER A 506 14.14 9.72 -7.36
C SER A 506 14.49 8.38 -7.99
N ASP A 507 13.71 7.37 -7.64
CA ASP A 507 13.49 6.25 -8.53
C ASP A 507 12.88 6.73 -9.85
N GLN A 508 13.23 6.07 -10.95
CA GLN A 508 12.97 6.59 -12.28
C GLN A 508 12.42 5.53 -13.25
N LEU A 509 11.37 5.92 -13.98
CA LEU A 509 10.93 5.23 -15.18
C LEU A 509 11.58 5.89 -16.41
N ILE A 510 12.29 5.13 -17.23
CA ILE A 510 12.91 5.61 -18.48
C ILE A 510 12.24 4.92 -19.67
N ILE A 511 11.70 5.71 -20.59
CA ILE A 511 10.96 5.22 -21.76
C ILE A 511 11.35 5.97 -23.04
N ASP A 512 11.19 5.30 -24.17
CA ASP A 512 11.44 5.91 -25.48
C ASP A 512 10.38 6.96 -25.81
N ASN A 513 9.11 6.57 -25.96
CA ASN A 513 7.99 7.48 -26.21
C ASN A 513 6.81 7.13 -25.28
N ALA A 514 5.97 8.12 -24.96
CA ALA A 514 4.77 7.95 -24.15
C ALA A 514 3.52 8.44 -24.89
N ILE A 515 2.48 7.60 -24.96
CA ILE A 515 1.17 7.98 -25.47
C ILE A 515 0.08 7.68 -24.44
N THR A 516 -0.96 8.50 -24.43
CA THR A 516 -2.16 8.27 -23.61
C THR A 516 -3.08 7.29 -24.32
N GLY A 517 -3.37 6.18 -23.65
CA GLY A 517 -4.30 5.14 -24.07
C GLY A 517 -5.74 5.44 -23.67
N PRO A 518 -6.69 4.57 -24.07
CA PRO A 518 -8.13 4.81 -23.90
C PRO A 518 -8.60 4.88 -22.44
N LYS A 519 -7.85 4.30 -21.49
CA LYS A 519 -8.17 4.37 -20.04
C LYS A 519 -7.51 5.56 -19.33
N GLY A 520 -6.81 6.43 -20.05
CA GLY A 520 -6.22 7.66 -19.52
C GLY A 520 -4.82 7.49 -18.93
N SER A 521 -4.37 8.53 -18.23
CA SER A 521 -3.01 8.67 -17.71
C SER A 521 -2.56 7.52 -16.82
N THR A 522 -1.24 7.26 -16.82
CA THR A 522 -0.62 6.50 -15.73
C THR A 522 -0.61 7.37 -14.47
N ILE A 523 -1.13 6.83 -13.37
CA ILE A 523 -1.20 7.50 -12.08
C ILE A 523 0.14 7.34 -11.37
N VAL A 524 0.78 8.44 -11.02
CA VAL A 524 2.10 8.47 -10.37
C VAL A 524 1.92 8.69 -8.87
N HIS A 525 2.42 7.77 -8.07
CA HIS A 525 2.52 7.86 -6.61
C HIS A 525 3.98 8.08 -6.23
N ILE A 526 4.22 9.19 -5.54
CA ILE A 526 5.56 9.55 -5.07
C ILE A 526 5.56 9.43 -3.55
N HIS A 527 6.48 8.64 -3.02
CA HIS A 527 6.71 8.52 -1.59
C HIS A 527 8.01 9.27 -1.24
N PRO A 528 7.91 10.43 -0.56
CA PRO A 528 9.09 11.09 -0.02
C PRO A 528 9.82 10.20 0.98
N THR A 529 11.15 10.16 0.93
CA THR A 529 11.95 9.49 1.97
C THR A 529 11.89 10.28 3.28
N ALA A 530 12.07 9.60 4.42
CA ALA A 530 11.93 10.22 5.75
C ALA A 530 12.99 11.30 6.05
N ASP A 531 14.15 11.21 5.41
CA ASP A 531 15.28 12.13 5.51
C ASP A 531 15.22 13.30 4.51
N SER A 532 14.20 13.33 3.65
CA SER A 532 14.02 14.37 2.63
C SER A 532 14.12 15.78 3.24
N ASN A 533 14.88 16.65 2.57
CA ASN A 533 14.92 18.06 2.89
C ASN A 533 13.68 18.78 2.33
N TYR A 534 12.96 19.51 3.18
CA TYR A 534 11.86 20.38 2.74
C TYR A 534 12.42 21.67 2.12
N GLY A 535 11.93 22.03 0.94
CA GLY A 535 12.41 23.24 0.28
C GLY A 535 11.90 23.49 -1.13
N LYS A 536 12.06 24.72 -1.59
CA LYS A 536 11.79 25.09 -2.97
C LYS A 536 12.80 24.41 -3.90
N LEU A 537 12.33 23.49 -4.74
CA LEU A 537 13.16 22.86 -5.76
C LEU A 537 13.69 23.91 -6.75
N THR A 538 14.95 23.74 -7.17
CA THR A 538 15.62 24.61 -8.13
C THR A 538 15.64 23.99 -9.53
N GLY A 539 15.89 24.82 -10.56
CA GLY A 539 15.98 24.35 -11.95
C GLY A 539 14.72 23.62 -12.44
N ASP A 540 14.92 22.47 -13.07
CA ASP A 540 13.85 21.62 -13.59
C ASP A 540 13.14 20.77 -12.52
N GLY A 541 13.56 20.83 -11.25
CA GLY A 541 13.07 19.93 -10.21
C GLY A 541 13.66 18.51 -10.32
N ILE A 542 12.97 17.52 -9.75
CA ILE A 542 13.45 16.13 -9.68
C ILE A 542 12.83 15.32 -10.83
N GLU A 543 13.63 14.76 -11.73
CA GLU A 543 13.13 13.96 -12.85
C GLU A 543 12.54 12.62 -12.35
N ILE A 544 11.25 12.38 -12.62
CA ILE A 544 10.52 11.18 -12.17
C ILE A 544 10.36 10.19 -13.33
N ILE A 545 9.98 10.71 -14.50
CA ILE A 545 9.89 9.92 -15.73
C ILE A 545 10.73 10.59 -16.80
N LYS A 546 11.72 9.86 -17.32
CA LYS A 546 12.49 10.31 -18.48
C LYS A 546 11.88 9.75 -19.75
N VAL A 547 11.49 10.65 -20.65
CA VAL A 547 10.99 10.30 -21.98
C VAL A 547 12.00 10.80 -23.01
N LYS A 548 12.59 9.86 -23.76
CA LYS A 548 13.66 10.18 -24.73
C LYS A 548 13.11 10.90 -25.97
N GLY A 549 11.92 10.52 -26.42
CA GLY A 549 11.21 11.04 -27.57
C GLY A 549 9.87 11.68 -27.19
N PHE A 550 8.82 11.47 -27.97
CA PHE A 550 7.52 12.12 -27.77
C PHE A 550 6.83 11.67 -26.48
N SER A 551 6.13 12.60 -25.81
CA SER A 551 5.22 12.30 -24.70
C SER A 551 3.92 13.08 -24.88
N SER A 552 2.77 12.39 -24.82
CA SER A 552 1.47 13.05 -24.71
C SER A 552 1.41 13.97 -23.47
N PRO A 553 0.72 15.11 -23.53
CA PRO A 553 0.60 16.05 -22.40
C PRO A 553 -0.10 15.48 -21.16
N ASP A 554 -0.87 14.39 -21.33
CA ASP A 554 -1.67 13.73 -20.31
C ASP A 554 -1.25 12.26 -20.12
N ALA A 555 -0.05 11.87 -20.58
CA ALA A 555 0.45 10.50 -20.42
C ALA A 555 0.61 10.12 -18.94
N PHE A 556 0.95 11.07 -18.07
CA PHE A 556 1.16 10.85 -16.65
C PHE A 556 0.40 11.90 -15.85
N ARG A 557 -0.10 11.50 -14.69
CA ARG A 557 -0.73 12.42 -13.73
C ARG A 557 -0.38 11.98 -12.32
N LEU A 558 -0.09 12.93 -11.46
CA LEU A 558 0.11 12.65 -10.05
C LEU A 558 -1.22 12.23 -9.38
N ASP A 559 -1.15 11.22 -8.51
CA ASP A 559 -2.32 10.74 -7.74
C ASP A 559 -2.90 11.86 -6.86
N ALA A 560 -2.02 12.44 -6.05
CA ALA A 560 -2.30 13.59 -5.20
C ALA A 560 -1.02 14.43 -5.03
N PRO A 561 -1.12 15.73 -4.73
CA PRO A 561 0.05 16.56 -4.45
C PRO A 561 0.92 15.92 -3.37
N VAL A 562 2.24 15.99 -3.57
CA VAL A 562 3.22 15.51 -2.59
C VAL A 562 3.47 16.66 -1.63
N VAL A 563 3.26 16.46 -0.34
CA VAL A 563 3.49 17.51 0.65
C VAL A 563 4.67 17.13 1.54
N HIS A 564 5.65 18.02 1.64
CA HIS A 564 6.80 17.82 2.53
C HIS A 564 7.22 19.15 3.15
N GLY A 565 7.16 19.22 4.47
CA GLY A 565 7.26 20.43 5.27
C GLY A 565 6.21 21.45 4.87
N ASP A 566 6.69 22.66 4.62
CA ASP A 566 5.89 23.82 4.24
C ASP A 566 5.49 23.84 2.76
N TYR A 567 6.03 22.95 1.92
CA TYR A 567 5.82 22.96 0.47
C TYR A 567 4.90 21.84 -0.02
N GLU A 568 4.16 22.18 -1.07
CA GLU A 568 3.45 21.22 -1.90
C GLU A 568 4.19 21.09 -3.25
N TYR A 569 4.26 19.87 -3.77
CA TYR A 569 4.91 19.54 -5.02
C TYR A 569 3.97 18.78 -5.94
N GLY A 570 4.24 18.85 -7.23
CA GLY A 570 3.59 17.93 -8.14
C GLY A 570 4.24 17.84 -9.50
N LEU A 571 3.60 17.03 -10.34
CA LEU A 571 4.20 16.47 -11.54
C LEU A 571 3.96 17.39 -12.74
N VAL A 572 5.03 17.89 -13.34
CA VAL A 572 5.01 18.81 -14.48
C VAL A 572 5.81 18.24 -15.63
N LYS A 573 5.24 18.31 -16.83
CA LYS A 573 5.92 17.94 -18.07
C LYS A 573 6.84 19.06 -18.56
N GLY A 574 8.03 18.67 -19.00
CA GLY A 574 9.00 19.49 -19.71
C GLY A 574 10.03 20.16 -18.81
N GLY A 575 11.31 19.97 -19.12
CA GLY A 575 12.47 20.63 -18.51
C GLY A 575 13.43 21.19 -19.56
N THR A 576 14.43 21.94 -19.12
CA THR A 576 15.43 22.61 -19.95
C THR A 576 16.16 21.67 -20.91
N GLN A 577 16.46 20.44 -20.47
CA GLN A 577 17.15 19.42 -21.28
C GLN A 577 16.20 18.42 -21.97
N SER A 578 14.91 18.38 -21.59
CA SER A 578 13.92 17.47 -22.20
C SER A 578 12.51 18.02 -22.07
N ALA A 579 11.92 18.47 -23.18
CA ALA A 579 10.53 18.96 -23.24
C ALA A 579 9.47 17.85 -23.04
N HIS A 580 9.89 16.59 -23.01
CA HIS A 580 9.01 15.42 -22.96
C HIS A 580 9.04 14.66 -21.63
N SER A 581 10.08 14.88 -20.80
CA SER A 581 10.21 14.25 -19.48
C SER A 581 9.33 14.92 -18.42
N TRP A 582 9.10 14.23 -17.32
CA TRP A 582 8.20 14.66 -16.25
C TRP A 582 8.94 14.80 -14.93
N PHE A 583 8.75 15.95 -14.29
CA PHE A 583 9.50 16.38 -13.13
C PHE A 583 8.59 16.66 -11.95
N LEU A 584 9.03 16.31 -10.76
CA LEU A 584 8.47 16.80 -9.51
C LEU A 584 8.98 18.23 -9.28
N ARG A 585 8.07 19.19 -9.16
CA ARG A 585 8.39 20.60 -8.97
C ARG A 585 7.58 21.22 -7.86
N ASN A 586 8.11 22.30 -7.31
CA ASN A 586 7.44 23.22 -6.38
C ASN A 586 6.35 24.07 -7.09
N THR A 587 5.73 23.55 -8.15
CA THR A 587 4.67 24.24 -8.91
C THR A 587 3.45 24.60 -8.07
N TYR A 588 3.39 24.16 -6.80
CA TYR A 588 2.26 24.35 -5.90
C TYR A 588 2.55 25.36 -4.79
N GLY A 589 3.78 25.90 -4.73
CA GLY A 589 4.15 26.85 -3.70
C GLY A 589 4.08 26.22 -2.30
N TYR A 590 3.37 26.89 -1.40
CA TYR A 590 3.19 26.42 -0.03
C TYR A 590 2.01 25.45 0.09
N ASN A 591 2.09 24.57 1.08
CA ASN A 591 1.00 23.67 1.46
C ASN A 591 -0.25 24.45 1.93
N PRO A 592 -1.45 24.27 1.34
CA PRO A 592 -2.70 24.95 1.74
C PRO A 592 -3.08 24.80 3.22
N ALA A 593 -2.60 23.74 3.90
CA ALA A 593 -2.79 23.56 5.33
C ALA A 593 -2.25 24.75 6.14
N ILE A 594 -1.19 25.43 5.66
CA ILE A 594 -0.63 26.64 6.26
C ILE A 594 -1.70 27.73 6.39
N GLY A 595 -2.49 27.96 5.33
CA GLY A 595 -3.61 28.89 5.37
C GLY A 595 -4.65 28.52 6.44
N GLY A 596 -4.91 27.23 6.63
CA GLY A 596 -5.80 26.72 7.69
C GLY A 596 -5.28 26.97 9.11
N TYR A 597 -3.97 26.80 9.36
CA TYR A 597 -3.35 27.12 10.65
C TYR A 597 -3.43 28.63 10.97
N LEU A 598 -3.12 29.48 9.98
CA LEU A 598 -3.20 30.94 10.11
C LEU A 598 -4.64 31.41 10.35
N ALA A 599 -5.58 30.84 9.60
CA ALA A 599 -7.01 31.14 9.73
C ALA A 599 -7.55 30.75 11.12
N ASN A 600 -7.15 29.60 11.68
CA ASN A 600 -7.55 29.20 13.03
C ASN A 600 -7.04 30.17 14.11
N MET A 601 -5.77 30.56 14.06
CA MET A 601 -5.20 31.53 15.02
C MET A 601 -5.95 32.86 14.95
N LYS A 602 -6.21 33.36 13.73
CA LYS A 602 -6.99 34.60 13.52
C LYS A 602 -8.42 34.47 14.03
N ALA A 603 -9.07 33.34 13.80
CA ALA A 603 -10.40 33.06 14.29
C ALA A 603 -10.43 32.97 15.82
N ALA A 604 -9.47 32.29 16.44
CA ALA A 604 -9.37 32.14 17.90
C ALA A 604 -9.31 33.51 18.60
N ASN A 605 -8.55 34.47 18.04
CA ASN A 605 -8.43 35.82 18.59
C ASN A 605 -9.70 36.67 18.49
N ASN A 606 -10.62 36.35 17.58
CA ASN A 606 -11.79 37.18 17.28
C ASN A 606 -13.14 36.50 17.56
N LEU A 607 -13.18 35.18 17.78
CA LEU A 607 -14.41 34.39 17.83
C LEU A 607 -15.40 34.93 18.87
N PHE A 608 -14.88 35.24 20.07
CA PHE A 608 -15.62 35.66 21.26
C PHE A 608 -15.52 37.16 21.55
N ALA A 609 -14.90 37.94 20.67
CA ALA A 609 -14.82 39.39 20.82
C ALA A 609 -16.22 40.02 20.75
N HIS A 610 -16.44 41.07 21.55
CA HIS A 610 -17.71 41.80 21.60
C HIS A 610 -17.55 43.21 22.15
N SER A 611 -18.46 44.09 21.71
CA SER A 611 -18.70 45.38 22.36
C SER A 611 -19.80 45.27 23.41
N LEU A 612 -19.93 46.29 24.25
CA LEU A 612 -21.06 46.44 25.17
C LEU A 612 -22.40 46.25 24.43
N HIS A 613 -22.57 46.90 23.29
CA HIS A 613 -23.83 46.91 22.53
C HIS A 613 -24.13 45.59 21.79
N ASP A 614 -23.14 44.71 21.66
CA ASP A 614 -23.37 43.35 21.15
C ASP A 614 -23.89 42.40 22.24
N ARG A 615 -23.88 42.81 23.52
CA ARG A 615 -24.28 42.02 24.69
C ARG A 615 -25.47 42.64 25.43
N ALA A 616 -25.34 43.90 25.82
CA ALA A 616 -26.28 44.64 26.63
C ALA A 616 -27.27 45.44 25.78
N ILE A 617 -28.55 45.32 26.12
CA ILE A 617 -29.63 46.16 25.62
C ILE A 617 -30.33 46.72 26.86
N ALA A 618 -30.65 48.01 26.91
CA ALA A 618 -31.45 48.55 28.02
C ALA A 618 -32.77 47.76 28.17
N SER A 619 -33.34 47.77 29.38
CA SER A 619 -34.67 47.22 29.61
C SER A 619 -35.74 48.29 29.33
N LYS A 620 -36.96 47.85 28.97
CA LYS A 620 -38.10 48.75 28.76
C LYS A 620 -38.41 49.55 30.05
N THR A 621 -38.22 48.92 31.20
CA THR A 621 -38.41 49.48 32.54
C THR A 621 -37.33 50.49 32.92
N ASN A 622 -36.06 50.28 32.54
CA ASN A 622 -34.98 51.26 32.74
C ASN A 622 -35.32 52.56 31.98
N LEU A 623 -35.82 52.41 30.74
CA LEU A 623 -36.18 53.54 29.87
C LEU A 623 -37.45 54.30 30.33
N LEU A 624 -38.42 53.61 30.94
CA LEU A 624 -39.73 54.19 31.31
C LEU A 624 -39.87 54.57 32.80
N SER A 625 -39.17 53.87 33.70
CA SER A 625 -39.39 53.95 35.16
C SER A 625 -38.17 54.47 35.93
N ASN A 626 -37.05 54.73 35.25
CA ASN A 626 -35.83 55.32 35.83
C ASN A 626 -35.24 54.48 36.99
N THR A 627 -35.46 53.17 37.01
CA THR A 627 -34.97 52.21 38.02
C THR A 627 -34.09 51.15 37.36
N ALA A 628 -32.87 50.98 37.87
CA ALA A 628 -31.95 49.93 37.42
C ALA A 628 -32.36 48.55 37.96
N ILE A 629 -32.19 47.49 37.16
CA ILE A 629 -32.61 46.12 37.48
C ILE A 629 -31.39 45.22 37.70
N PHE A 630 -31.44 44.42 38.77
CA PHE A 630 -30.32 43.61 39.31
C PHE A 630 -30.04 42.30 38.54
N GLN A 631 -30.97 41.79 37.73
CA GLN A 631 -30.89 40.45 37.12
C GLN A 631 -31.23 40.49 35.63
N ASN A 632 -30.25 40.78 34.78
CA ASN A 632 -30.37 40.65 33.33
C ASN A 632 -29.68 39.37 32.85
N LEU A 633 -30.43 38.46 32.24
CA LEU A 633 -29.91 37.32 31.49
C LEU A 633 -29.91 37.67 30.00
N TRP A 634 -28.73 37.60 29.37
CA TRP A 634 -28.59 37.83 27.94
C TRP A 634 -28.09 36.58 27.22
N LEU A 635 -28.53 36.45 25.97
CA LEU A 635 -28.12 35.40 25.04
C LEU A 635 -27.89 36.05 23.68
N ARG A 636 -26.73 35.81 23.07
CA ARG A 636 -26.43 36.24 21.71
C ARG A 636 -25.99 35.07 20.85
N THR A 637 -26.45 35.07 19.60
CA THR A 637 -25.97 34.14 18.57
C THR A 637 -25.52 34.92 17.35
N ARG A 638 -24.35 34.57 16.80
CA ARG A 638 -23.73 35.27 15.67
C ARG A 638 -23.33 34.26 14.60
N ILE A 639 -23.67 34.57 13.36
CA ILE A 639 -23.15 33.89 12.18
C ILE A 639 -22.33 34.88 11.37
N ALA A 640 -21.22 34.41 10.79
CA ALA A 640 -20.42 35.22 9.90
C ALA A 640 -19.80 34.39 8.78
N HIS A 641 -19.66 35.03 7.62
CA HIS A 641 -18.94 34.50 6.47
C HIS A 641 -17.88 35.52 6.06
N SER A 642 -16.64 35.07 5.85
CA SER A 642 -15.54 35.94 5.42
C SER A 642 -14.69 35.32 4.33
N HIS A 643 -14.08 36.20 3.54
CA HIS A 643 -13.12 35.87 2.49
C HIS A 643 -11.85 36.69 2.69
N HIS A 644 -10.69 36.04 2.60
CA HIS A 644 -9.40 36.70 2.75
C HIS A 644 -8.26 35.90 2.11
N HIS A 645 -7.10 36.53 1.99
CA HIS A 645 -5.88 35.91 1.47
C HIS A 645 -4.86 35.64 2.57
N SER A 646 -3.98 34.68 2.34
CA SER A 646 -2.80 34.44 3.19
C SER A 646 -1.57 34.06 2.39
N VAL A 647 -0.40 34.28 3.00
CA VAL A 647 0.92 33.98 2.44
C VAL A 647 1.15 34.68 1.09
N ASN A 648 1.13 36.02 1.09
CA ASN A 648 1.31 36.85 -0.11
C ASN A 648 0.40 36.42 -1.28
N HIS A 649 -0.90 36.26 -1.02
CA HIS A 649 -1.92 35.83 -1.98
C HIS A 649 -1.74 34.40 -2.53
N SER A 650 -0.91 33.57 -1.90
CA SER A 650 -0.78 32.16 -2.28
C SER A 650 -2.07 31.37 -2.00
N PHE A 651 -2.78 31.74 -0.94
CA PHE A 651 -4.01 31.06 -0.54
C PHE A 651 -5.21 31.98 -0.48
N ASN A 652 -6.33 31.43 -0.91
CA ASN A 652 -7.66 31.99 -0.73
C ASN A 652 -8.38 31.24 0.38
N ASN A 653 -8.76 31.96 1.44
CA ASN A 653 -9.43 31.44 2.62
C ASN A 653 -10.90 31.84 2.63
N ARG A 654 -11.77 30.85 2.81
CA ARG A 654 -13.21 31.03 3.00
C ARG A 654 -13.62 30.51 4.36
N ASP A 655 -14.28 31.36 5.14
CA ASP A 655 -14.55 31.09 6.53
C ASP A 655 -16.04 31.08 6.82
N ASN A 656 -16.45 30.24 7.75
CA ASN A 656 -17.79 30.25 8.32
C ASN A 656 -17.68 30.17 9.84
N THR A 657 -18.33 31.10 10.51
CA THR A 657 -18.34 31.22 11.96
C THR A 657 -19.75 31.07 12.49
N TYR A 658 -19.90 30.28 13.54
CA TYR A 658 -21.10 30.21 14.37
C TYR A 658 -20.70 30.42 15.83
N LEU A 659 -21.43 31.27 16.54
CA LEU A 659 -21.18 31.58 17.92
C LEU A 659 -22.50 31.61 18.68
N THR A 660 -22.52 31.06 19.89
CA THR A 660 -23.55 31.34 20.88
C THR A 660 -22.90 31.63 22.22
N GLN A 661 -23.28 32.76 22.83
CA GLN A 661 -22.80 33.20 24.12
C GLN A 661 -23.98 33.63 24.98
N LEU A 662 -23.87 33.39 26.28
CA LEU A 662 -24.82 33.81 27.27
C LEU A 662 -24.10 34.38 28.48
N GLY A 663 -24.79 35.21 29.24
CA GLY A 663 -24.29 35.71 30.50
C GLY A 663 -25.38 36.33 31.33
N SER A 664 -25.05 36.60 32.58
CA SER A 664 -25.97 37.20 33.53
C SER A 664 -25.25 38.23 34.36
N ASP A 665 -25.94 39.32 34.62
CA ASP A 665 -25.56 40.23 35.71
C ASP A 665 -25.76 39.47 37.03
N ILE A 666 -24.77 39.53 37.91
CA ILE A 666 -24.76 38.92 39.25
C ILE A 666 -24.80 39.97 40.36
N GLY A 667 -24.59 41.24 40.00
CA GLY A 667 -24.60 42.33 40.96
C GLY A 667 -24.73 43.71 40.31
N LEU A 668 -25.38 44.61 41.05
CA LEU A 668 -25.58 46.02 40.73
C LEU A 668 -25.16 46.87 41.93
N TRP A 669 -24.28 47.84 41.73
CA TRP A 669 -23.85 48.79 42.76
C TRP A 669 -23.93 50.21 42.25
N GLN A 670 -24.44 51.11 43.08
CA GLN A 670 -24.34 52.53 42.79
C GLN A 670 -22.91 53.01 43.11
N VAL A 671 -22.22 53.54 42.10
CA VAL A 671 -20.83 54.00 42.21
C VAL A 671 -20.74 55.42 41.66
N ALA A 672 -20.38 56.35 42.54
CA ALA A 672 -20.46 57.79 42.30
C ALA A 672 -21.88 58.21 41.87
N GLN A 673 -22.03 58.80 40.68
CA GLN A 673 -23.30 59.27 40.14
C GLN A 673 -24.01 58.21 39.26
N GLY A 674 -23.39 57.05 39.05
CA GLY A 674 -23.84 56.03 38.10
C GLY A 674 -24.03 54.64 38.71
N ASN A 675 -24.38 53.68 37.85
CA ASN A 675 -24.63 52.27 38.21
C ASN A 675 -23.57 51.36 37.60
N LEU A 676 -22.99 50.48 38.41
CA LEU A 676 -22.05 49.43 38.01
C LEU A 676 -22.74 48.07 38.02
N HIS A 677 -22.83 47.44 36.85
CA HIS A 677 -23.23 46.06 36.66
C HIS A 677 -21.98 45.17 36.67
N ILE A 678 -22.01 44.04 37.35
CA ILE A 678 -20.99 42.99 37.23
C ILE A 678 -21.70 41.71 36.83
N GLY A 679 -21.11 40.96 35.89
CA GLY A 679 -21.69 39.71 35.43
C GLY A 679 -20.65 38.68 35.01
N VAL A 680 -21.17 37.49 34.75
CA VAL A 680 -20.40 36.35 34.24
C VAL A 680 -20.92 35.96 32.87
N MET A 681 -20.06 35.38 32.05
CA MET A 681 -20.40 34.99 30.70
C MET A 681 -19.68 33.73 30.26
N GLY A 682 -20.31 33.00 29.36
CA GLY A 682 -19.71 31.83 28.73
C GLY A 682 -20.36 31.54 27.39
N GLY A 683 -19.73 30.66 26.63
CA GLY A 683 -20.23 30.37 25.30
C GLY A 683 -19.45 29.32 24.56
N TYR A 684 -19.98 29.04 23.38
CA TYR A 684 -19.50 28.06 22.44
C TYR A 684 -19.41 28.69 21.06
N GLY A 685 -18.32 28.40 20.35
CA GLY A 685 -18.14 28.82 18.97
C GLY A 685 -17.62 27.67 18.11
N HIS A 686 -18.10 27.64 16.87
CA HIS A 686 -17.62 26.75 15.83
C HIS A 686 -17.11 27.59 14.66
N TYR A 687 -15.97 27.20 14.13
CA TYR A 687 -15.34 27.84 12.99
C TYR A 687 -14.89 26.79 11.99
N LYS A 688 -15.15 27.06 10.70
CA LYS A 688 -14.70 26.23 9.59
C LYS A 688 -14.05 27.11 8.53
N ASN A 689 -12.89 26.68 8.05
CA ASN A 689 -12.18 27.31 6.96
C ASN A 689 -11.89 26.29 5.83
N THR A 690 -11.93 26.79 4.60
CA THR A 690 -11.32 26.12 3.45
C THR A 690 -10.26 27.04 2.87
N SER A 691 -9.01 26.60 2.92
CA SER A 691 -7.86 27.25 2.30
C SER A 691 -7.60 26.62 0.94
N THR A 692 -7.58 27.42 -0.12
CA THR A 692 -7.35 26.97 -1.51
C THR A 692 -6.08 27.59 -2.07
N SER A 693 -5.16 26.79 -2.60
CA SER A 693 -4.01 27.30 -3.37
C SER A 693 -4.49 27.97 -4.64
N GLN A 694 -4.12 29.24 -4.82
CA GLN A 694 -4.42 30.00 -6.05
C GLN A 694 -3.63 29.47 -7.25
N GLN A 695 -2.49 28.81 -7.00
CA GLN A 695 -1.63 28.29 -8.07
C GLN A 695 -2.15 26.96 -8.62
N THR A 696 -2.77 26.13 -7.78
CA THR A 696 -3.02 24.71 -8.14
C THR A 696 -4.43 24.22 -7.82
N GLY A 697 -5.23 25.03 -7.14
CA GLY A 697 -6.60 24.67 -6.75
C GLY A 697 -6.68 23.59 -5.66
N THR A 698 -5.55 23.14 -5.11
CA THR A 698 -5.51 22.21 -3.99
C THR A 698 -6.11 22.87 -2.75
N GLN A 699 -6.76 22.05 -1.90
CA GLN A 699 -7.52 22.55 -0.77
C GLN A 699 -7.14 21.84 0.52
N ALA A 700 -7.09 22.61 1.60
CA ALA A 700 -7.09 22.12 2.97
C ALA A 700 -8.33 22.63 3.69
N SER A 701 -8.94 21.78 4.51
CA SER A 701 -10.04 22.17 5.40
C SER A 701 -9.54 22.23 6.84
N SER A 702 -9.95 23.28 7.53
CA SER A 702 -9.69 23.49 8.94
C SER A 702 -11.00 23.66 9.70
N GLN A 703 -11.03 23.14 10.93
CA GLN A 703 -12.14 23.25 11.86
C GLN A 703 -11.63 23.61 13.25
N MET A 704 -12.36 24.45 13.96
CA MET A 704 -12.06 24.84 15.34
C MET A 704 -13.36 24.87 16.15
N ASN A 705 -13.34 24.19 17.31
CA ASN A 705 -14.40 24.28 18.31
C ASN A 705 -13.85 25.00 19.54
N GLY A 706 -14.49 26.10 19.93
CA GLY A 706 -14.08 26.96 21.02
C GLY A 706 -15.11 27.00 22.14
N TYR A 707 -14.62 27.12 23.37
CA TYR A 707 -15.42 27.41 24.56
C TYR A 707 -14.79 28.58 25.30
N ASN A 708 -15.60 29.50 25.82
CA ASN A 708 -15.10 30.60 26.65
C ASN A 708 -15.82 30.70 27.99
N LEU A 709 -15.10 31.25 28.97
CA LEU A 709 -15.62 31.65 30.28
C LEU A 709 -15.00 33.01 30.63
N GLY A 710 -15.81 33.93 31.16
CA GLY A 710 -15.34 35.27 31.48
C GLY A 710 -16.22 36.03 32.46
N LEU A 711 -15.72 37.20 32.82
CA LEU A 711 -16.33 38.17 33.72
C LEU A 711 -16.46 39.49 32.95
N TYR A 712 -17.47 40.28 33.28
CA TYR A 712 -17.60 41.65 32.76
C TYR A 712 -18.09 42.61 33.83
N GLY A 713 -17.81 43.88 33.63
CA GLY A 713 -18.34 45.00 34.41
C GLY A 713 -18.70 46.17 33.52
N SER A 714 -19.90 46.72 33.68
CA SER A 714 -20.41 47.84 32.88
C SER A 714 -20.89 48.95 33.82
N TRP A 715 -20.24 50.10 33.77
CA TRP A 715 -20.64 51.29 34.52
C TRP A 715 -21.32 52.30 33.59
N PHE A 716 -22.46 52.83 34.02
CA PHE A 716 -23.22 53.85 33.30
C PHE A 716 -23.44 55.07 34.18
N GLU A 717 -23.05 56.26 33.69
CA GLU A 717 -23.35 57.55 34.32
C GLU A 717 -24.87 57.77 34.41
N ASN A 718 -25.59 57.43 33.34
CA ASN A 718 -27.06 57.39 33.33
C ASN A 718 -27.56 56.13 32.61
N ASP A 719 -27.87 55.13 33.44
CA ASP A 719 -28.37 53.82 33.05
C ASP A 719 -29.78 53.86 32.39
N ASN A 720 -30.56 54.90 32.70
CA ASN A 720 -31.97 55.01 32.30
C ASN A 720 -32.17 55.72 30.96
N GLY A 721 -31.26 56.64 30.60
CA GLY A 721 -31.35 57.44 29.37
C GLY A 721 -30.37 57.04 28.27
N GLN A 722 -29.43 56.13 28.55
CA GLN A 722 -28.25 55.86 27.69
C GLN A 722 -27.51 57.15 27.29
N LEU A 723 -27.57 58.17 28.15
CA LEU A 723 -26.89 59.45 27.99
C LEU A 723 -25.69 59.51 28.93
N GLY A 724 -24.72 60.35 28.59
CA GLY A 724 -23.50 60.48 29.37
C GLY A 724 -22.55 59.31 29.14
N THR A 725 -21.60 59.19 30.05
CA THR A 725 -20.47 58.26 29.94
C THR A 725 -20.87 56.84 30.27
N TYR A 726 -20.34 55.88 29.51
CA TYR A 726 -20.29 54.49 29.95
C TYR A 726 -18.87 53.93 29.83
N ILE A 727 -18.58 52.96 30.70
CA ILE A 727 -17.33 52.19 30.71
C ILE A 727 -17.71 50.72 30.78
N ASP A 728 -17.27 49.91 29.83
CA ASP A 728 -17.43 48.45 29.85
C ASP A 728 -16.05 47.79 29.86
N ALA A 729 -15.87 46.80 30.71
CA ALA A 729 -14.63 46.04 30.79
C ALA A 729 -14.95 44.56 30.92
N TRP A 730 -14.19 43.72 30.22
CA TRP A 730 -14.36 42.28 30.31
C TRP A 730 -13.04 41.53 30.21
N SER A 731 -12.97 40.37 30.85
CA SER A 731 -11.85 39.44 30.78
C SER A 731 -12.39 38.03 30.57
N GLN A 732 -11.85 37.32 29.58
CA GLN A 732 -12.29 35.97 29.25
C GLN A 732 -11.15 35.07 28.83
N TYR A 733 -11.26 33.81 29.23
CA TYR A 733 -10.36 32.76 28.81
C TYR A 733 -11.10 31.82 27.85
N SER A 734 -10.47 31.50 26.72
CA SER A 734 -11.04 30.65 25.68
C SER A 734 -10.13 29.47 25.35
N TRP A 735 -10.70 28.27 25.28
CA TRP A 735 -10.00 27.04 24.88
C TRP A 735 -10.53 26.54 23.54
N PHE A 736 -9.62 26.10 22.66
CA PHE A 736 -9.94 25.69 21.31
C PHE A 736 -9.36 24.31 20.98
N ARG A 737 -10.19 23.47 20.35
CA ARG A 737 -9.79 22.20 19.75
C ARG A 737 -9.80 22.35 18.24
N ASN A 738 -8.62 22.25 17.63
CA ASN A 738 -8.41 22.48 16.22
C ASN A 738 -8.21 21.16 15.47
N ARG A 739 -8.67 21.10 14.23
CA ARG A 739 -8.51 19.97 13.32
C ARG A 739 -8.23 20.46 11.91
N ILE A 740 -7.18 19.96 11.28
CA ILE A 740 -6.79 20.26 9.91
C ILE A 740 -6.72 18.97 9.09
N THR A 741 -7.20 19.03 7.85
CA THR A 741 -7.19 17.92 6.88
C THR A 741 -6.81 18.48 5.50
N GLY A 742 -6.01 17.74 4.74
CA GLY A 742 -5.59 18.12 3.38
C GLY A 742 -5.64 16.95 2.40
N LYS A 743 -5.16 17.17 1.17
CA LYS A 743 -4.91 16.11 0.18
C LYS A 743 -3.48 15.57 0.30
N GLY A 744 -3.18 14.50 -0.45
CA GLY A 744 -1.85 13.87 -0.47
C GLY A 744 -1.57 13.08 0.80
N ASN A 745 -0.31 13.09 1.23
CA ASN A 745 0.14 12.49 2.49
C ASN A 745 -0.33 13.25 3.75
N ILE A 746 -1.19 14.27 3.62
CA ILE A 746 -1.90 14.97 4.72
C ILE A 746 -3.40 14.60 4.76
N SER A 747 -3.77 13.45 4.19
CA SER A 747 -5.16 12.95 4.24
C SER A 747 -5.63 12.67 5.68
N ASP A 748 -4.73 12.36 6.60
CA ASP A 748 -5.05 12.18 8.01
C ASP A 748 -5.30 13.50 8.74
N ALA A 749 -6.37 13.54 9.52
CA ALA A 749 -6.70 14.70 10.33
C ALA A 749 -5.65 14.98 11.42
N LYS A 750 -5.02 16.16 11.36
CA LYS A 750 -4.11 16.66 12.39
C LYS A 750 -4.89 17.49 13.41
N LYS A 751 -4.69 17.19 14.70
CA LYS A 751 -5.40 17.82 15.81
C LYS A 751 -4.41 18.52 16.73
N TYR A 752 -4.79 19.69 17.23
CA TYR A 752 -3.99 20.44 18.21
C TYR A 752 -4.89 21.34 19.04
N ASN A 753 -4.38 21.83 20.17
CA ASN A 753 -5.11 22.73 21.06
C ASN A 753 -4.51 24.13 21.00
N SER A 754 -5.35 25.14 21.15
CA SER A 754 -4.94 26.53 21.36
C SER A 754 -5.80 27.19 22.42
N SER A 755 -5.33 28.31 22.95
CA SER A 755 -6.03 29.08 23.96
C SER A 755 -5.78 30.58 23.79
N VAL A 756 -6.77 31.39 24.14
CA VAL A 756 -6.65 32.86 24.13
C VAL A 756 -7.17 33.43 25.44
N TRP A 757 -6.36 34.27 26.07
CA TRP A 757 -6.80 35.15 27.15
C TRP A 757 -7.00 36.56 26.61
N SER A 758 -8.26 37.00 26.58
CA SER A 758 -8.65 38.30 26.04
C SER A 758 -9.10 39.23 27.15
N ASN A 759 -8.60 40.46 27.14
CA ASN A 759 -8.95 41.52 28.09
C ASN A 759 -9.35 42.76 27.32
N SER A 760 -10.50 43.36 27.63
CA SER A 760 -11.01 44.52 26.92
C SER A 760 -11.49 45.61 27.85
N ILE A 761 -11.35 46.84 27.38
CA ILE A 761 -12.00 48.04 27.94
C ILE A 761 -12.63 48.84 26.80
N GLU A 762 -13.86 49.29 26.99
CA GLU A 762 -14.65 50.11 26.09
C GLU A 762 -15.15 51.35 26.84
N LEU A 763 -15.13 52.48 26.16
CA LEU A 763 -15.55 53.78 26.64
C LEU A 763 -16.48 54.40 25.60
N GLY A 764 -17.55 55.04 26.04
CA GLY A 764 -18.36 55.85 25.14
C GLY A 764 -19.17 56.91 25.86
N TYR A 765 -19.74 57.82 25.08
CA TYR A 765 -20.48 58.96 25.61
C TYR A 765 -21.74 59.22 24.78
N GLY A 766 -22.92 58.97 25.34
CA GLY A 766 -24.19 59.21 24.66
C GLY A 766 -24.64 60.65 24.77
N PHE A 767 -24.81 61.35 23.64
CA PHE A 767 -25.40 62.68 23.62
C PHE A 767 -26.65 62.74 22.73
N SER A 768 -27.66 63.47 23.21
CA SER A 768 -28.92 63.67 22.50
C SER A 768 -28.73 64.70 21.39
N ILE A 769 -28.89 64.29 20.13
CA ILE A 769 -28.89 65.21 18.98
C ILE A 769 -30.20 65.98 18.91
N THR A 770 -31.32 65.26 19.11
CA THR A 770 -32.64 65.87 19.09
C THR A 770 -33.57 65.12 20.02
N LYS A 771 -34.51 65.84 20.62
CA LYS A 771 -35.56 65.29 21.48
C LYS A 771 -36.84 66.08 21.27
N ASN A 772 -37.92 65.38 20.94
CA ASN A 772 -39.27 65.94 20.94
C ASN A 772 -40.24 64.99 21.67
N GLN A 773 -41.55 65.25 21.58
CA GLN A 773 -42.55 64.44 22.27
C GLN A 773 -42.67 62.99 21.72
N ARG A 774 -42.28 62.75 20.46
CA ARG A 774 -42.42 61.46 19.79
C ARG A 774 -41.14 60.63 19.78
N TYR A 775 -39.98 61.25 19.62
CA TYR A 775 -38.71 60.55 19.46
C TYR A 775 -37.50 61.31 20.02
N GLN A 776 -36.45 60.56 20.37
CA GLN A 776 -35.12 61.05 20.71
C GLN A 776 -34.07 60.39 19.81
N ILE A 777 -33.12 61.18 19.29
CA ILE A 777 -31.99 60.67 18.51
C ILE A 777 -30.72 60.85 19.34
N ILE A 778 -29.97 59.76 19.54
CA ILE A 778 -28.74 59.73 20.34
C ILE A 778 -27.57 59.30 19.45
N LEU A 779 -26.46 60.03 19.57
CA LEU A 779 -25.18 59.67 18.98
C LEU A 779 -24.20 59.33 20.10
N THR A 780 -23.53 58.20 19.95
CA THR A 780 -22.60 57.64 20.92
C THR A 780 -21.27 57.35 20.23
N PRO A 781 -20.28 58.26 20.27
CA PRO A 781 -18.88 57.91 20.02
C PRO A 781 -18.41 56.82 20.98
N GLN A 782 -17.57 55.92 20.48
CA GLN A 782 -17.10 54.73 21.20
C GLN A 782 -15.62 54.47 20.89
N ALA A 783 -14.88 54.04 21.90
CA ALA A 783 -13.51 53.58 21.79
C ALA A 783 -13.33 52.30 22.60
N GLN A 784 -12.76 51.26 22.00
CA GLN A 784 -12.52 49.98 22.64
C GLN A 784 -11.09 49.50 22.37
N PHE A 785 -10.48 48.90 23.40
CA PHE A 785 -9.13 48.35 23.34
C PHE A 785 -9.17 46.93 23.91
N THR A 786 -8.81 45.95 23.08
CA THR A 786 -8.78 44.53 23.44
C THR A 786 -7.38 43.96 23.26
N TYR A 787 -6.79 43.44 24.32
CA TYR A 787 -5.49 42.76 24.27
C TYR A 787 -5.69 41.24 24.33
N ASN A 788 -5.16 40.54 23.32
CA ASN A 788 -5.25 39.09 23.19
C ASN A 788 -3.88 38.45 23.45
N ILE A 789 -3.86 37.47 24.35
CA ILE A 789 -2.70 36.60 24.62
C ILE A 789 -3.02 35.22 24.06
N HIS A 790 -2.44 34.89 22.90
CA HIS A 790 -2.63 33.61 22.22
C HIS A 790 -1.52 32.64 22.59
N ASN A 791 -1.88 31.37 22.78
CA ASN A 791 -0.94 30.25 22.94
C ASN A 791 -1.45 29.04 22.15
N MET A 792 -0.53 28.27 21.57
CA MET A 792 -0.82 27.02 20.86
C MET A 792 0.22 25.95 21.18
N SER A 793 -0.19 24.69 21.25
CA SER A 793 0.75 23.57 21.34
C SER A 793 1.60 23.46 20.08
N SER A 794 2.92 23.26 20.22
CA SER A 794 3.78 22.91 19.09
C SER A 794 3.29 21.62 18.43
N LEU A 795 3.29 21.58 17.10
CA LEU A 795 2.84 20.44 16.32
C LEU A 795 3.96 19.97 15.39
N TYR A 796 4.13 18.66 15.29
CA TYR A 796 4.95 18.02 14.27
C TYR A 796 4.15 16.90 13.62
N ASP A 797 4.10 16.89 12.29
CA ASP A 797 3.44 15.85 11.52
C ASP A 797 4.46 14.88 10.94
N ASN A 798 4.52 13.65 11.45
CA ASN A 798 5.45 12.62 10.96
C ASN A 798 5.24 12.21 9.49
N LYS A 799 4.06 12.45 8.89
CA LYS A 799 3.79 12.06 7.49
C LYS A 799 4.17 13.12 6.48
N SER A 800 3.99 14.39 6.85
CA SER A 800 4.33 15.52 5.99
C SER A 800 5.60 16.23 6.43
N HIS A 801 6.20 15.89 7.58
CA HIS A 801 7.32 16.59 8.20
C HIS A 801 7.06 18.09 8.45
N LEU A 802 5.80 18.51 8.52
CA LEU A 802 5.39 19.87 8.85
C LEU A 802 5.51 20.11 10.36
N SER A 803 6.32 21.08 10.75
CA SER A 803 6.43 21.59 12.11
C SER A 803 5.77 22.95 12.22
N VAL A 804 4.89 23.15 13.22
CA VAL A 804 4.18 24.40 13.45
C VAL A 804 4.36 24.85 14.90
N THR A 805 4.79 26.08 15.11
CA THR A 805 4.95 26.70 16.43
C THR A 805 4.34 28.09 16.47
N ASP A 806 3.85 28.47 17.66
CA ASP A 806 3.39 29.84 17.91
C ASP A 806 4.58 30.81 17.92
N ASP A 807 4.35 32.04 17.49
CA ASP A 807 5.36 33.09 17.43
C ASP A 807 4.74 34.45 17.78
N LYS A 808 3.85 34.97 16.92
CA LYS A 808 3.25 36.32 17.08
C LYS A 808 1.74 36.32 16.94
N GLY A 809 1.06 35.41 17.64
CA GLY A 809 -0.39 35.36 17.75
C GLY A 809 -1.02 36.39 18.69
N SER A 810 -0.24 37.00 19.58
CA SER A 810 -0.72 38.00 20.57
C SER A 810 -0.72 39.42 20.02
N GLY A 811 -1.66 40.27 20.47
CA GLY A 811 -1.67 41.67 20.08
C GLY A 811 -2.88 42.48 20.57
N LEU A 812 -2.77 43.80 20.42
CA LEU A 812 -3.82 44.78 20.68
C LEU A 812 -4.71 44.96 19.46
N VAL A 813 -6.03 44.98 19.69
CA VAL A 813 -7.07 45.42 18.76
C VAL A 813 -7.71 46.68 19.33
N SER A 814 -7.76 47.74 18.54
CA SER A 814 -8.40 49.01 18.86
C SER A 814 -9.61 49.21 17.95
N ARG A 815 -10.76 49.60 18.49
CA ARG A 815 -11.95 49.97 17.73
C ARG A 815 -12.34 51.39 18.08
N LEU A 816 -12.43 52.28 17.10
CA LEU A 816 -12.92 53.64 17.25
C LEU A 816 -14.11 53.84 16.33
N GLY A 817 -15.25 54.25 16.87
CA GLY A 817 -16.47 54.33 16.08
C GLY A 817 -17.52 55.24 16.68
N ALA A 818 -18.67 55.27 16.04
CA ALA A 818 -19.84 55.96 16.55
C ALA A 818 -21.11 55.19 16.20
N ARG A 819 -22.06 55.20 17.13
CA ARG A 819 -23.39 54.58 16.98
C ARG A 819 -24.46 55.65 17.05
N LEU A 820 -25.33 55.68 16.06
CA LEU A 820 -26.50 56.55 16.00
C LEU A 820 -27.76 55.70 16.14
N TYR A 821 -28.67 56.08 17.03
CA TYR A 821 -29.93 55.37 17.21
C TYR A 821 -31.08 56.29 17.61
N GLY A 822 -32.30 55.86 17.28
CA GLY A 822 -33.54 56.54 17.66
C GLY A 822 -34.29 55.79 18.74
N LEU A 823 -34.88 56.51 19.69
CA LEU A 823 -35.78 55.99 20.73
C LEU A 823 -37.19 56.56 20.49
N GLY A 824 -38.21 55.70 20.36
CA GLY A 824 -39.61 56.11 20.35
C GLY A 824 -40.10 56.35 21.78
N ILE A 825 -40.62 57.55 22.06
CA ILE A 825 -40.98 57.98 23.43
C ILE A 825 -42.50 57.82 23.71
N GLU A 826 -43.33 57.87 22.67
CA GLU A 826 -44.82 57.89 22.81
C GLU A 826 -45.53 56.56 22.49
N THR A 827 -44.82 55.49 22.12
CA THR A 827 -45.44 54.23 21.65
C THR A 827 -45.35 53.10 22.67
N ASN A 828 -46.46 52.40 22.93
CA ASN A 828 -46.51 51.18 23.78
C ASN A 828 -45.59 50.05 23.28
N GLN A 829 -45.19 50.09 22.00
CA GLN A 829 -44.09 49.32 21.42
C GLN A 829 -42.90 50.24 21.22
N MET A 830 -41.86 50.11 22.04
CA MET A 830 -40.61 50.82 21.83
C MET A 830 -39.75 50.00 20.85
N ILE A 831 -39.29 50.66 19.80
CA ILE A 831 -38.28 50.14 18.87
C ILE A 831 -37.10 51.11 18.85
N GLN A 832 -35.90 50.57 18.66
CA GLN A 832 -34.68 51.34 18.58
C GLN A 832 -33.85 50.90 17.36
N PRO A 833 -34.08 51.50 16.18
CA PRO A 833 -33.22 51.31 15.02
C PRO A 833 -31.87 51.99 15.29
N TYR A 834 -30.80 51.38 14.79
CA TYR A 834 -29.46 51.93 14.92
C TYR A 834 -28.57 51.65 13.71
N VAL A 835 -27.60 52.53 13.53
CA VAL A 835 -26.46 52.33 12.64
C VAL A 835 -25.17 52.61 13.40
N SER A 836 -24.13 51.79 13.21
CA SER A 836 -22.78 52.10 13.68
C SER A 836 -21.77 52.04 12.55
N VAL A 837 -20.73 52.85 12.69
CA VAL A 837 -19.55 52.83 11.85
C VAL A 837 -18.34 52.78 12.77
N ASP A 838 -17.47 51.81 12.54
CA ASP A 838 -16.36 51.46 13.41
C ASP A 838 -15.09 51.29 12.56
N TRP A 839 -14.01 51.96 12.94
CA TRP A 839 -12.66 51.69 12.44
C TRP A 839 -11.95 50.76 13.42
N ILE A 840 -11.53 49.59 12.94
CA ILE A 840 -10.85 48.57 13.73
C ILE A 840 -9.39 48.50 13.26
N ASN A 841 -8.46 48.62 14.20
CA ASN A 841 -7.03 48.49 13.99
C ASN A 841 -6.45 47.33 14.82
N ALA A 842 -5.70 46.41 14.20
CA ALA A 842 -5.03 45.31 14.88
C ALA A 842 -3.50 45.41 14.75
N THR A 843 -2.80 45.23 15.87
CA THR A 843 -1.34 45.26 15.95
C THR A 843 -0.70 43.87 15.83
N ALA A 844 -1.48 42.81 16.05
CA ALA A 844 -1.03 41.42 15.90
C ALA A 844 -0.49 41.19 14.48
N LYS A 845 0.61 40.43 14.38
CA LYS A 845 1.22 40.13 13.06
C LYS A 845 0.52 38.98 12.34
N ASN A 846 -0.38 38.26 13.02
CA ASN A 846 -1.06 37.08 12.52
C ASN A 846 -0.08 36.12 11.83
N GLN A 847 0.99 35.77 12.54
CA GLN A 847 2.14 35.04 12.03
C GLN A 847 2.42 33.80 12.89
N LEU A 848 2.68 32.68 12.22
CA LEU A 848 3.14 31.42 12.80
C LEU A 848 4.48 31.02 12.18
N THR A 849 5.19 30.11 12.84
CA THR A 849 6.45 29.56 12.34
C THR A 849 6.24 28.15 11.82
N PHE A 850 6.55 27.93 10.54
CA PHE A 850 6.44 26.67 9.82
C PHE A 850 7.83 26.20 9.41
N ASN A 851 8.30 25.07 9.94
CA ASN A 851 9.65 24.54 9.68
C ASN A 851 10.76 25.61 9.79
N GLY A 852 10.65 26.49 10.79
CA GLY A 852 11.59 27.61 11.02
C GLY A 852 11.33 28.89 10.20
N LYS A 853 10.35 28.90 9.30
CA LYS A 853 9.98 30.07 8.49
C LYS A 853 8.74 30.77 9.03
N HIS A 854 8.80 32.10 9.06
CA HIS A 854 7.68 32.93 9.46
C HIS A 854 6.73 33.18 8.28
N LEU A 855 5.51 32.66 8.39
CA LEU A 855 4.44 32.91 7.40
C LEU A 855 3.26 33.57 8.10
N LYS A 856 2.56 34.47 7.39
CA LYS A 856 1.51 35.33 7.95
C LYS A 856 0.23 35.30 7.11
N ASP A 857 -0.88 35.61 7.77
CA ASP A 857 -2.13 35.97 7.10
C ASP A 857 -1.97 37.34 6.41
N ASP A 858 -2.61 37.54 5.25
CA ASP A 858 -2.58 38.83 4.55
C ASP A 858 -3.74 39.74 4.99
N SER A 859 -4.42 39.41 6.09
CA SER A 859 -5.42 40.33 6.66
C SER A 859 -4.85 41.71 6.91
N THR A 860 -5.60 42.70 6.44
CA THR A 860 -5.32 44.10 6.75
C THR A 860 -5.32 44.32 8.25
N LYS A 861 -4.40 45.19 8.69
CA LYS A 861 -4.41 45.72 10.06
C LYS A 861 -5.54 46.70 10.30
N ASN A 862 -6.15 47.25 9.25
CA ASN A 862 -7.19 48.27 9.32
C ASN A 862 -8.45 47.79 8.63
N LEU A 863 -9.56 47.74 9.36
CA LEU A 863 -10.87 47.36 8.88
C LEU A 863 -11.86 48.51 9.14
N ILE A 864 -12.82 48.66 8.25
CA ILE A 864 -14.03 49.46 8.50
C ILE A 864 -15.17 48.47 8.69
N GLU A 865 -15.88 48.58 9.80
CA GLU A 865 -17.10 47.84 10.09
C GLU A 865 -18.29 48.79 10.07
N THR A 866 -19.38 48.37 9.44
CA THR A 866 -20.67 49.02 9.60
C THR A 866 -21.70 48.01 10.10
N LYS A 867 -22.57 48.44 11.01
CA LYS A 867 -23.68 47.64 11.52
C LYS A 867 -24.97 48.39 11.35
N LEU A 868 -26.00 47.69 10.91
CA LEU A 868 -27.39 48.14 10.90
C LEU A 868 -28.20 47.16 11.75
N GLY A 869 -29.01 47.67 12.67
CA GLY A 869 -29.83 46.80 13.49
C GLY A 869 -31.06 47.47 14.07
N LEU A 870 -31.85 46.66 14.73
CA LEU A 870 -33.10 47.03 15.38
C LEU A 870 -33.16 46.33 16.72
N VAL A 871 -33.46 47.10 17.77
CA VAL A 871 -33.85 46.58 19.08
C VAL A 871 -35.37 46.71 19.21
N SER A 872 -36.01 45.68 19.74
CA SER A 872 -37.45 45.65 20.05
C SER A 872 -37.67 45.33 21.53
N TYR A 873 -38.47 46.15 22.20
CA TYR A 873 -38.83 45.99 23.60
C TYR A 873 -40.18 45.27 23.70
N VAL A 874 -40.13 43.93 23.63
CA VAL A 874 -41.30 43.06 23.50
C VAL A 874 -42.19 43.10 24.74
N SER A 875 -41.60 43.14 25.93
CA SER A 875 -42.32 43.32 27.20
C SER A 875 -41.49 44.16 28.19
N ASN A 876 -41.95 44.30 29.43
CA ASN A 876 -41.16 44.93 30.48
C ASN A 876 -39.92 44.09 30.84
N HIS A 877 -39.97 42.77 30.60
CA HIS A 877 -38.91 41.83 30.95
C HIS A 877 -38.05 41.43 29.75
N LEU A 878 -38.63 41.35 28.55
CA LEU A 878 -37.94 40.82 27.36
C LEU A 878 -37.65 41.92 26.33
N SER A 879 -36.38 42.02 25.93
CA SER A 879 -35.96 42.76 24.73
C SER A 879 -35.17 41.87 23.78
N THR A 880 -35.28 42.15 22.49
CA THR A 880 -34.59 41.42 21.43
C THR A 880 -33.90 42.38 20.46
N SER A 881 -32.78 41.95 19.88
CA SER A 881 -32.15 42.69 18.79
C SER A 881 -31.78 41.77 17.63
N ALA A 882 -31.85 42.35 16.44
CA ALA A 882 -31.34 41.77 15.22
C ALA A 882 -30.41 42.79 14.54
N GLN A 883 -29.24 42.33 14.09
CA GLN A 883 -28.30 43.17 13.37
C GLN A 883 -27.65 42.44 12.21
N ILE A 884 -27.33 43.21 11.17
CA ILE A 884 -26.47 42.82 10.06
C ILE A 884 -25.27 43.74 10.09
N GLY A 885 -24.07 43.16 9.97
CA GLY A 885 -22.83 43.90 9.90
C GLY A 885 -22.01 43.51 8.70
N SER A 886 -21.19 44.43 8.20
CA SER A 886 -20.24 44.17 7.14
C SER A 886 -18.89 44.80 7.48
N GLN A 887 -17.82 44.08 7.20
CA GLN A 887 -16.45 44.56 7.40
C GLN A 887 -15.69 44.56 6.07
N TRP A 888 -14.88 45.59 5.85
CA TRP A 888 -14.07 45.75 4.64
C TRP A 888 -12.63 46.15 4.98
N GLY A 889 -11.71 45.69 4.14
CA GLY A 889 -10.28 45.86 4.35
C GLY A 889 -9.46 45.90 3.05
N LYS A 890 -8.14 46.12 3.17
CA LYS A 890 -7.19 45.89 2.07
C LYS A 890 -7.14 44.40 1.69
N ASP A 891 -6.54 44.10 0.54
CA ASP A 891 -6.31 42.75 0.01
C ASP A 891 -7.60 41.93 -0.18
N ASN A 892 -8.68 42.65 -0.50
CA ASN A 892 -10.04 42.14 -0.72
C ASN A 892 -10.64 41.41 0.49
N TYR A 893 -10.21 41.74 1.72
CA TYR A 893 -10.89 41.26 2.92
C TYR A 893 -12.33 41.75 2.95
N ASN A 894 -13.26 40.82 3.11
CA ASN A 894 -14.65 41.13 3.43
C ASN A 894 -15.22 40.14 4.44
N GLN A 895 -16.18 40.61 5.23
CA GLN A 895 -16.97 39.78 6.12
C GLN A 895 -18.40 40.27 6.13
N LEU A 896 -19.35 39.36 6.01
CA LEU A 896 -20.76 39.60 6.29
C LEU A 896 -21.14 38.84 7.56
N GLN A 897 -21.84 39.51 8.47
CA GLN A 897 -22.29 38.90 9.73
C GLN A 897 -23.73 39.24 10.05
N ALA A 898 -24.40 38.33 10.74
CA ALA A 898 -25.71 38.55 11.33
C ALA A 898 -25.68 38.11 12.80
N GLN A 899 -26.37 38.85 13.66
CA GLN A 899 -26.47 38.52 15.07
C GLN A 899 -27.89 38.74 15.57
N LEU A 900 -28.33 37.82 16.43
CA LEU A 900 -29.54 37.94 17.24
C LEU A 900 -29.15 37.99 18.71
N THR A 901 -29.81 38.86 19.47
CA THR A 901 -29.59 39.01 20.92
C THR A 901 -30.93 39.00 21.63
N PHE A 902 -30.99 38.34 22.78
CA PHE A 902 -32.14 38.28 23.68
C PHE A 902 -31.68 38.74 25.06
N ASN A 903 -32.46 39.60 25.70
CA ASN A 903 -32.22 40.03 27.08
C ASN A 903 -33.50 39.84 27.88
N TYR A 904 -33.40 39.19 29.03
CA TYR A 904 -34.51 38.94 29.96
C TYR A 904 -34.16 39.50 31.33
N ASN A 905 -34.97 40.43 31.80
CA ASN A 905 -34.84 41.09 33.09
C ASN A 905 -35.85 40.48 34.07
N PHE A 906 -35.39 39.90 35.17
CA PHE A 906 -36.24 39.23 36.16
C PHE A 906 -37.00 40.22 37.06
#